data_AF-A0A7W1SQZ6-F1
#
_entry.id   AF-A0A7W1SQZ6-F1
#
_cell.length_a   1.000
_cell.length_b   1.000
_cell.length_c   1.000
_cell.angle_alpha   90.00
_cell.angle_beta   90.00
_cell.angle_gamma   90.00
#
_symmetry.space_group_name_H-M   'P 1'
#
loop_
_entity.id
_entity.type
_entity.pdbx_description
1 polymer ?
#
loop_
_entity_poly.entity_id
_entity_poly.type
_entity_poly.pdbx_seq_one_letter_code
_entity_poly.pdbx_strand_id
1 'polypeptide(L)'
;MKLSKLLSLAGLFFIVSNFVPFEFSCISSTFAQQPPNFLLNPQWADSVFNKLSPDERIAQLFMVAAYSNKDQKHVDEITKLVKEYKIGGLIFFQGGPLRQANLTNYYESLAKVPLMVSIDGEWGLAMRLDSTVQFPKQMTLGAIQDDSLIYHMGAEIAAHCKRIGIHVNLAPVVDVNNNPLNPVIGNRAFGENKYNVARKGIAYMKGMQDNGVMANAKHFPGHGDTDSDSHKTLPLILHSRQRIDSLELYPFKELIANGLGSMMVAHLYIPAYDTTKNLATTLSKVVVTDLLQNHHEFKGLIFTDALNMKGVSKYFAPGIVDVKALLAGNDVLLFAEDVPTAIREIKKAIERGEITQEAIDFRCKKILIAKQWCGLNKYQPIKIKKLYEDLNSVDSEVINRKLTEASLTLLNNKNQLLPLMRLDTLKIASLLIGSKDLNEFQKTLDNYTQVDHFFISKEASSEEINLKIEQLKEYNTVIISVTGTNNNRNKNYGINNSTVDIINKFNRVAKIIVHLPANPYSLAKINGIENVDALIVAYEDNEWSKSYSAQLIFGGIAAKGKLPVTATQFYVEGMGENTLKTRFKYTIPEELCVNSNQLKKIDSLAIYGINQHAYPGCQVFVAKSGNVIYNKSFGYHTYENKIKVKNTDIYDLASITKIAASLAGVMKLHDENLITLDDKLCDFLPSLDSCNKSSVSLRNLLAHQAGFRDWIPFYLKTINKGEYKPGVYSKVKTAEYPFRVAENLYIQKDYPDSIMQRIIHSPVTDKVEYKYSDLGYYLIKEMIERYANMPLEDYSKNTFYAPLGMTTSGFRPREKFPLNRLVPTEYDMSFRKQLIHGDVHDQGAAMLGGVAGHAGLFSNANDLAKLMQMYMQFGEYGGERYLTKEIVQECIKCQFCENENRRGAGFDRPEMNYNKTGPTCKCVSYMSFGHTGFTGTMAWADPENELVYIFLSNRVYPDAENKKLVNLGIR
;
A
#
# COMPACT_ATOMS: atom_id res chain seq x y z
N MET A 1 -49.78 -49.76 8.05
CA MET A 1 -50.65 -50.52 7.12
C MET A 1 -50.77 -49.73 5.80
N LYS A 2 -50.89 -50.41 4.65
CA LYS A 2 -51.05 -49.92 3.24
C LYS A 2 -51.31 -48.40 3.04
N LEU A 3 -50.53 -47.65 2.23
CA LEU A 3 -50.70 -47.45 0.76
C LEU A 3 -52.16 -47.12 0.36
N SER A 4 -52.53 -46.11 -0.46
CA SER A 4 -51.85 -45.31 -1.53
C SER A 4 -52.65 -43.98 -1.76
N LYS A 5 -52.57 -43.05 -2.75
CA LYS A 5 -51.87 -42.69 -4.03
C LYS A 5 -52.31 -41.22 -4.42
N LEU A 6 -51.89 -40.42 -5.43
CA LEU A 6 -50.88 -40.43 -6.53
C LEU A 6 -50.62 -38.99 -7.10
N LEU A 7 -49.36 -38.59 -7.31
CA LEU A 7 -48.75 -37.66 -8.34
C LEU A 7 -49.11 -36.17 -8.63
N SER A 8 -48.05 -35.51 -9.18
CA SER A 8 -47.94 -34.32 -10.06
C SER A 8 -47.80 -32.93 -9.39
N LEU A 9 -46.86 -32.03 -9.79
CA LEU A 9 -45.71 -32.14 -10.72
C LEU A 9 -44.63 -31.04 -10.40
N ALA A 10 -43.39 -31.19 -10.93
CA ALA A 10 -42.23 -30.24 -10.93
C ALA A 10 -41.55 -29.96 -9.56
N GLY A 11 -40.22 -29.85 -9.37
CA GLY A 11 -39.05 -30.08 -10.25
C GLY A 11 -38.54 -28.84 -11.00
N LEU A 12 -37.26 -28.45 -11.07
CA LEU A 12 -35.95 -28.85 -10.45
C LEU A 12 -35.34 -27.57 -9.79
N PHE A 13 -34.19 -27.50 -9.10
CA PHE A 13 -32.92 -28.27 -9.04
C PHE A 13 -32.33 -28.22 -7.61
N PHE A 14 -31.63 -29.28 -7.21
CA PHE A 14 -30.67 -29.26 -6.10
C PHE A 14 -29.45 -30.10 -6.53
N ILE A 15 -28.23 -29.58 -6.36
CA ILE A 15 -26.99 -30.30 -6.69
C ILE A 15 -26.51 -31.06 -5.45
N VAL A 16 -26.37 -32.38 -5.58
CA VAL A 16 -25.86 -33.26 -4.53
C VAL A 16 -24.34 -33.33 -4.61
N SER A 17 -23.65 -32.89 -3.55
CA SER A 17 -22.22 -33.10 -3.37
C SER A 17 -21.94 -34.51 -2.81
N ASN A 18 -21.54 -35.43 -3.68
CA ASN A 18 -21.13 -36.77 -3.26
C ASN A 18 -19.81 -36.72 -2.47
N PHE A 19 -19.87 -36.99 -1.16
CA PHE A 19 -18.69 -37.35 -0.38
C PHE A 19 -18.32 -38.81 -0.64
N VAL A 20 -17.17 -39.04 -1.28
CA VAL A 20 -16.51 -40.34 -1.37
C VAL A 20 -15.28 -40.29 -0.47
N PRO A 21 -15.08 -41.23 0.48
CA PRO A 21 -13.88 -41.26 1.30
C PRO A 21 -12.68 -41.69 0.43
N PHE A 22 -11.73 -40.78 0.22
CA PHE A 22 -10.46 -41.12 -0.42
C PHE A 22 -9.51 -41.76 0.62
N GLU A 23 -9.31 -43.07 0.51
CA GLU A 23 -8.23 -43.75 1.23
C GLU A 23 -6.88 -43.28 0.68
N PHE A 24 -5.99 -42.82 1.57
CA PHE A 24 -4.64 -42.38 1.21
C PHE A 24 -3.75 -43.59 0.90
N SER A 25 -3.87 -44.14 -0.31
CA SER A 25 -2.86 -45.02 -0.87
C SER A 25 -1.61 -44.21 -1.23
N CYS A 26 -0.49 -44.51 -0.57
CA CYS A 26 0.79 -43.84 -0.80
C CYS A 26 1.42 -44.26 -2.14
N ILE A 27 0.90 -43.72 -3.25
CA ILE A 27 1.54 -43.81 -4.56
C ILE A 27 2.70 -42.81 -4.60
N SER A 28 3.93 -43.31 -4.49
CA SER A 28 5.14 -42.51 -4.65
C SER A 28 5.37 -42.15 -6.12
N SER A 29 4.62 -41.17 -6.63
CA SER A 29 4.80 -40.66 -7.99
C SER A 29 6.13 -39.91 -8.10
N THR A 30 7.14 -40.56 -8.69
CA THR A 30 8.40 -39.94 -9.08
C THR A 30 8.12 -38.90 -10.18
N PHE A 31 7.98 -37.63 -9.80
CA PHE A 31 7.93 -36.53 -10.75
C PHE A 31 9.23 -36.50 -11.56
N ALA A 32 9.13 -36.77 -12.86
CA ALA A 32 10.28 -36.71 -13.75
C ALA A 32 10.81 -35.26 -13.84
N GLN A 33 12.13 -35.10 -13.74
CA GLN A 33 12.82 -33.82 -13.86
C GLN A 33 12.42 -33.12 -15.17
N GLN A 34 11.93 -31.88 -15.10
CA GLN A 34 11.68 -31.11 -16.32
C GLN A 34 13.01 -30.63 -16.90
N PRO A 35 13.38 -31.02 -18.14
CA PRO A 35 14.58 -30.48 -18.77
C PRO A 35 14.41 -28.97 -19.01
N PRO A 36 15.47 -28.16 -18.87
CA PRO A 36 15.36 -26.72 -19.11
C PRO A 36 14.85 -26.39 -20.52
N ASN A 37 13.79 -25.58 -20.60
CA ASN A 37 13.08 -25.25 -21.84
C ASN A 37 13.97 -24.69 -22.98
N PHE A 38 15.15 -24.15 -22.64
CA PHE A 38 16.10 -23.62 -23.62
C PHE A 38 16.78 -24.67 -24.48
N LEU A 39 16.80 -25.95 -24.08
CA LEU A 39 17.49 -27.04 -24.79
C LEU A 39 16.76 -27.51 -26.08
N LEU A 40 15.65 -26.87 -26.46
CA LEU A 40 14.78 -27.29 -27.56
C LEU A 40 15.12 -26.60 -28.90
N ASN A 41 15.10 -27.38 -29.99
CA ASN A 41 15.20 -26.94 -31.39
C ASN A 41 16.44 -26.06 -31.73
N PRO A 42 17.68 -26.61 -31.71
CA PRO A 42 18.94 -25.85 -31.75
C PRO A 42 19.39 -25.30 -33.13
N GLN A 43 18.50 -25.19 -34.12
CA GLN A 43 18.87 -24.96 -35.54
C GLN A 43 19.77 -23.75 -35.83
N TRP A 44 19.59 -22.61 -35.13
CA TRP A 44 20.48 -21.46 -35.30
C TRP A 44 21.81 -21.67 -34.58
N ALA A 45 21.78 -22.28 -33.39
CA ALA A 45 22.99 -22.62 -32.65
C ALA A 45 23.89 -23.56 -33.45
N ASP A 46 23.33 -24.58 -34.12
CA ASP A 46 24.04 -25.45 -35.07
C ASP A 46 24.66 -24.66 -36.25
N SER A 47 23.87 -23.78 -36.87
CA SER A 47 24.29 -22.96 -38.02
C SER A 47 25.40 -21.95 -37.68
N VAL A 48 25.44 -21.46 -36.44
CA VAL A 48 26.53 -20.62 -35.91
C VAL A 48 27.74 -21.48 -35.56
N PHE A 49 27.56 -22.54 -34.77
CA PHE A 49 28.62 -23.43 -34.29
C PHE A 49 29.49 -23.97 -35.43
N ASN A 50 28.86 -24.44 -36.51
CA ASN A 50 29.53 -24.97 -37.70
C ASN A 50 30.38 -23.92 -38.46
N LYS A 51 30.26 -22.63 -38.13
CA LYS A 51 31.03 -21.52 -38.71
C LYS A 51 32.09 -20.94 -37.75
N LEU A 52 32.20 -21.49 -36.54
CA LEU A 52 33.22 -21.11 -35.57
C LEU A 52 34.45 -22.01 -35.70
N SER A 53 35.64 -21.41 -35.68
CA SER A 53 36.90 -22.15 -35.51
C SER A 53 37.03 -22.70 -34.08
N PRO A 54 37.92 -23.67 -33.81
CA PRO A 54 38.19 -24.16 -32.45
C PRO A 54 38.50 -23.03 -31.44
N ASP A 55 39.35 -22.07 -31.84
CA ASP A 55 39.69 -20.90 -31.02
C ASP A 55 38.46 -20.00 -30.73
N GLU A 56 37.58 -19.82 -31.72
CA GLU A 56 36.33 -19.07 -31.52
C GLU A 56 35.35 -19.81 -30.60
N ARG A 57 35.35 -21.15 -30.61
CA ARG A 57 34.53 -21.98 -29.70
C ARG A 57 35.02 -21.87 -28.25
N ILE A 58 36.34 -21.82 -28.04
CA ILE A 58 36.95 -21.50 -26.73
C ILE A 58 36.54 -20.08 -26.29
N ALA A 59 36.63 -19.09 -27.18
CA ALA A 59 36.30 -17.70 -26.85
C ALA A 59 34.82 -17.51 -26.44
N GLN A 60 33.90 -18.27 -27.04
CA GLN A 60 32.47 -18.24 -26.68
C GLN A 60 32.16 -18.72 -25.25
N LEU A 61 33.13 -19.29 -24.51
CA LEU A 61 32.96 -19.66 -23.11
C LEU A 61 33.15 -18.49 -22.12
N PHE A 62 33.75 -17.37 -22.56
CA PHE A 62 34.09 -16.24 -21.68
C PHE A 62 32.97 -15.20 -21.56
N MET A 63 32.71 -14.75 -20.32
CA MET A 63 31.83 -13.63 -19.99
C MET A 63 32.59 -12.56 -19.21
N VAL A 64 32.80 -11.38 -19.82
CA VAL A 64 33.71 -10.34 -19.32
C VAL A 64 32.97 -9.17 -18.68
N ALA A 65 33.54 -8.56 -17.64
CA ALA A 65 32.90 -7.47 -16.89
C ALA A 65 32.93 -6.11 -17.61
N ALA A 66 31.75 -5.56 -17.88
CA ALA A 66 31.54 -4.23 -18.43
C ALA A 66 30.98 -3.25 -17.37
N TYR A 67 31.40 -1.99 -17.45
CA TYR A 67 31.04 -0.94 -16.50
C TYR A 67 30.60 0.31 -17.26
N SER A 68 29.35 0.74 -17.08
CA SER A 68 28.82 1.94 -17.77
C SER A 68 29.03 3.24 -16.97
N ASN A 69 29.94 3.22 -15.99
CA ASN A 69 30.45 4.37 -15.26
C ASN A 69 31.98 4.60 -15.42
N LYS A 70 32.66 3.79 -16.24
CA LYS A 70 34.09 3.95 -16.56
C LYS A 70 34.30 4.81 -17.81
N ASP A 71 35.56 5.11 -18.08
CA ASP A 71 36.06 5.94 -19.17
C ASP A 71 36.18 5.18 -20.52
N GLN A 72 36.60 5.92 -21.56
CA GLN A 72 36.80 5.36 -22.90
C GLN A 72 37.85 4.23 -22.90
N LYS A 73 38.88 4.28 -22.04
CA LYS A 73 39.90 3.22 -21.95
C LYS A 73 39.27 1.86 -21.64
N HIS A 74 38.34 1.80 -20.68
CA HIS A 74 37.59 0.56 -20.40
C HIS A 74 36.71 0.14 -21.59
N VAL A 75 36.13 1.09 -22.32
CA VAL A 75 35.34 0.80 -23.53
C VAL A 75 36.23 0.20 -24.63
N ASP A 76 37.44 0.71 -24.82
CA ASP A 76 38.42 0.21 -25.80
C ASP A 76 38.95 -1.18 -25.42
N GLU A 77 39.19 -1.42 -24.12
CA GLU A 77 39.57 -2.74 -23.57
C GLU A 77 38.52 -3.82 -23.89
N ILE A 78 37.23 -3.53 -23.64
CA ILE A 78 36.15 -4.47 -23.97
C ILE A 78 35.95 -4.58 -25.49
N THR A 79 36.07 -3.47 -26.24
CA THR A 79 36.01 -3.45 -27.71
C THR A 79 37.04 -4.40 -28.33
N LYS A 80 38.26 -4.43 -27.80
CA LYS A 80 39.31 -5.34 -28.23
C LYS A 80 38.91 -6.81 -28.05
N LEU A 81 38.38 -7.16 -26.87
CA LEU A 81 37.95 -8.52 -26.56
C LEU A 81 36.76 -8.97 -27.42
N VAL A 82 35.81 -8.08 -27.73
CA VAL A 82 34.68 -8.37 -28.63
C VAL A 82 35.14 -8.57 -30.08
N LYS A 83 36.01 -7.70 -30.60
CA LYS A 83 36.40 -7.73 -32.03
C LYS A 83 37.49 -8.74 -32.36
N GLU A 84 38.58 -8.76 -31.59
CA GLU A 84 39.71 -9.66 -31.84
C GLU A 84 39.40 -11.07 -31.35
N TYR A 85 39.05 -11.21 -30.07
CA TYR A 85 38.90 -12.51 -29.40
C TYR A 85 37.51 -13.12 -29.59
N LYS A 86 36.46 -12.32 -29.82
CA LYS A 86 35.08 -12.78 -30.12
C LYS A 86 34.49 -13.57 -28.95
N ILE A 87 34.57 -12.95 -27.76
CA ILE A 87 34.07 -13.48 -26.49
C ILE A 87 32.58 -13.85 -26.51
N GLY A 88 32.17 -14.74 -25.59
CA GLY A 88 30.80 -15.25 -25.47
C GLY A 88 29.77 -14.23 -25.00
N GLY A 89 30.13 -13.38 -24.04
CA GLY A 89 29.18 -12.45 -23.44
C GLY A 89 29.81 -11.40 -22.53
N LEU A 90 28.96 -10.59 -21.91
CA LEU A 90 29.34 -9.52 -20.99
C LEU A 90 28.49 -9.59 -19.72
N ILE A 91 29.07 -9.29 -18.57
CA ILE A 91 28.34 -9.01 -17.32
C ILE A 91 28.43 -7.53 -17.01
N PHE A 92 27.30 -6.85 -16.81
CA PHE A 92 27.31 -5.45 -16.38
C PHE A 92 27.28 -5.30 -14.85
N PHE A 93 28.09 -4.36 -14.36
CA PHE A 93 28.17 -3.97 -12.95
C PHE A 93 27.80 -2.48 -12.77
N GLN A 94 28.47 -1.73 -11.89
CA GLN A 94 28.09 -0.36 -11.54
C GLN A 94 27.96 0.55 -12.77
N GLY A 95 26.84 1.27 -12.85
CA GLY A 95 26.46 1.96 -14.07
C GLY A 95 25.12 2.69 -13.97
N GLY A 96 24.54 2.98 -15.14
CA GLY A 96 23.18 3.52 -15.29
C GLY A 96 22.56 3.01 -16.59
N PRO A 97 21.23 2.85 -16.68
CA PRO A 97 20.57 2.07 -17.72
C PRO A 97 20.79 2.64 -19.12
N LEU A 98 20.75 3.96 -19.29
CA LEU A 98 21.02 4.62 -20.57
C LEU A 98 22.45 4.41 -21.06
N ARG A 99 23.42 4.48 -20.15
CA ARG A 99 24.84 4.30 -20.47
C ARG A 99 25.13 2.83 -20.81
N GLN A 100 24.51 1.88 -20.09
CA GLN A 100 24.57 0.46 -20.41
C GLN A 100 23.90 0.13 -21.76
N ALA A 101 22.70 0.65 -22.04
CA ALA A 101 21.99 0.37 -23.29
C ALA A 101 22.79 0.87 -24.52
N ASN A 102 23.39 2.05 -24.42
CA ASN A 102 24.28 2.57 -25.46
C ASN A 102 25.54 1.71 -25.66
N LEU A 103 26.20 1.28 -24.56
CA LEU A 103 27.38 0.41 -24.65
C LEU A 103 27.02 -1.00 -25.17
N THR A 104 25.86 -1.54 -24.79
CA THR A 104 25.38 -2.84 -25.28
C THR A 104 25.14 -2.77 -26.79
N ASN A 105 24.42 -1.75 -27.27
CA ASN A 105 24.24 -1.50 -28.70
C ASN A 105 25.58 -1.36 -29.45
N TYR A 106 26.56 -0.69 -28.84
CA TYR A 106 27.90 -0.52 -29.42
C TYR A 106 28.65 -1.86 -29.50
N TYR A 107 28.77 -2.62 -28.42
CA TYR A 107 29.48 -3.90 -28.42
C TYR A 107 28.80 -4.94 -29.33
N GLU A 108 27.47 -5.00 -29.36
CA GLU A 108 26.73 -5.89 -30.26
C GLU A 108 26.92 -5.52 -31.74
N SER A 109 27.06 -4.22 -32.06
CA SER A 109 27.37 -3.78 -33.44
C SER A 109 28.77 -4.22 -33.93
N LEU A 110 29.60 -4.73 -33.03
CA LEU A 110 30.97 -5.17 -33.27
C LEU A 110 31.15 -6.70 -33.15
N ALA A 111 30.11 -7.43 -32.74
CA ALA A 111 30.21 -8.85 -32.41
C ALA A 111 29.91 -9.77 -33.62
N LYS A 112 30.80 -10.74 -33.90
CA LYS A 112 30.59 -11.78 -34.94
C LYS A 112 29.43 -12.73 -34.59
N VAL A 113 29.27 -13.02 -33.30
CA VAL A 113 28.14 -13.76 -32.72
C VAL A 113 27.58 -12.87 -31.63
N PRO A 114 26.26 -12.60 -31.57
CA PRO A 114 25.68 -11.71 -30.58
C PRO A 114 26.02 -12.11 -29.14
N LEU A 115 26.21 -11.13 -28.26
CA LEU A 115 26.78 -11.31 -26.94
C LEU A 115 25.71 -11.74 -25.92
N MET A 116 26.01 -12.77 -25.11
CA MET A 116 25.12 -13.09 -24.00
C MET A 116 25.36 -12.08 -22.87
N VAL A 117 24.59 -11.00 -22.86
CA VAL A 117 24.64 -9.99 -21.79
C VAL A 117 23.94 -10.50 -20.52
N SER A 118 24.58 -10.32 -19.36
CA SER A 118 24.04 -10.63 -18.04
C SER A 118 24.13 -9.44 -17.07
N ILE A 119 23.41 -9.54 -15.95
CA ILE A 119 23.54 -8.65 -14.80
C ILE A 119 23.42 -9.46 -13.50
N ASP A 120 23.96 -8.94 -12.41
CA ASP A 120 23.62 -9.39 -11.07
C ASP A 120 22.56 -8.47 -10.45
N GLY A 121 21.29 -8.83 -10.61
CA GLY A 121 20.10 -8.02 -10.29
C GLY A 121 19.14 -8.73 -9.34
N GLU A 122 19.60 -9.12 -8.15
CA GLU A 122 18.81 -9.87 -7.15
C GLU A 122 17.48 -9.17 -6.80
N TRP A 123 17.49 -7.86 -6.61
CA TRP A 123 16.29 -7.03 -6.38
C TRP A 123 15.98 -6.11 -7.59
N GLY A 124 16.23 -6.63 -8.79
CA GLY A 124 16.14 -5.88 -10.04
C GLY A 124 17.40 -5.07 -10.37
N LEU A 125 17.31 -4.26 -11.42
CA LEU A 125 18.45 -3.52 -11.99
C LEU A 125 19.14 -2.58 -10.99
N ALA A 126 18.39 -2.05 -10.01
CA ALA A 126 18.89 -1.17 -8.96
C ALA A 126 19.92 -1.80 -8.01
N MET A 127 20.24 -3.08 -8.16
CA MET A 127 21.43 -3.69 -7.52
C MET A 127 22.75 -3.17 -8.10
N ARG A 128 22.75 -2.74 -9.38
CA ARG A 128 23.95 -2.33 -10.11
C ARG A 128 23.80 -0.98 -10.83
N LEU A 129 22.58 -0.60 -11.23
CA LEU A 129 22.33 0.57 -12.05
C LEU A 129 21.64 1.70 -11.28
N ASP A 130 22.13 2.93 -11.47
CA ASP A 130 21.43 4.14 -11.06
C ASP A 130 20.03 4.25 -11.73
N SER A 131 19.17 5.12 -11.20
CA SER A 131 17.95 5.58 -11.89
C SER A 131 16.95 4.49 -12.34
N THR A 132 16.91 3.35 -11.64
CA THR A 132 15.97 2.25 -11.88
C THR A 132 15.27 1.84 -10.58
N VAL A 133 14.08 1.24 -10.70
CA VAL A 133 13.29 0.82 -9.54
C VAL A 133 13.97 -0.31 -8.77
N GLN A 134 13.99 -0.17 -7.44
CA GLN A 134 14.44 -1.21 -6.51
C GLN A 134 13.23 -2.02 -6.03
N PHE A 135 13.33 -3.35 -6.05
CA PHE A 135 12.39 -4.26 -5.40
C PHE A 135 12.83 -4.58 -3.94
N PRO A 136 11.95 -5.11 -3.07
CA PRO A 136 12.33 -5.55 -1.74
C PRO A 136 13.42 -6.63 -1.76
N LYS A 137 14.20 -6.70 -0.68
CA LYS A 137 15.26 -7.72 -0.54
C LYS A 137 14.67 -9.10 -0.32
N GLN A 138 15.42 -10.14 -0.67
CA GLN A 138 14.99 -11.54 -0.57
C GLN A 138 14.47 -11.91 0.81
N MET A 139 15.04 -11.39 1.89
CA MET A 139 14.53 -11.61 3.24
C MET A 139 13.14 -10.98 3.48
N THR A 140 12.88 -9.79 2.93
CA THR A 140 11.55 -9.16 2.93
C THR A 140 10.55 -10.00 2.12
N LEU A 141 10.97 -10.51 0.95
CA LEU A 141 10.17 -11.44 0.13
C LEU A 141 9.93 -12.78 0.86
N GLY A 142 10.87 -13.21 1.69
CA GLY A 142 10.81 -14.42 2.51
C GLY A 142 9.58 -14.48 3.43
N ALA A 143 9.13 -13.33 3.90
CA ALA A 143 7.98 -13.21 4.79
C ALA A 143 6.62 -13.37 4.09
N ILE A 144 6.58 -13.16 2.78
CA ILE A 144 5.36 -13.18 1.97
C ILE A 144 4.80 -14.60 1.90
N GLN A 145 3.50 -14.77 2.16
CA GLN A 145 2.84 -16.09 2.12
C GLN A 145 2.27 -16.45 0.74
N ASP A 146 2.03 -15.45 -0.10
CA ASP A 146 1.58 -15.59 -1.49
C ASP A 146 2.77 -15.51 -2.46
N ASP A 147 3.27 -16.67 -2.89
CA ASP A 147 4.42 -16.77 -3.81
C ASP A 147 4.10 -16.21 -5.22
N SER A 148 2.83 -15.99 -5.59
CA SER A 148 2.47 -15.43 -6.91
C SER A 148 2.98 -14.00 -7.10
N LEU A 149 3.05 -13.22 -6.01
CA LEU A 149 3.63 -11.88 -6.03
C LEU A 149 5.12 -11.90 -6.39
N ILE A 150 5.84 -12.96 -6.00
CA ILE A 150 7.26 -13.15 -6.28
C ILE A 150 7.47 -13.62 -7.74
N TYR A 151 6.54 -14.39 -8.29
CA TYR A 151 6.48 -14.67 -9.73
C TYR A 151 6.26 -13.38 -10.55
N HIS A 152 5.31 -12.54 -10.15
CA HIS A 152 5.06 -11.25 -10.81
C HIS A 152 6.25 -10.28 -10.71
N MET A 153 6.96 -10.26 -9.57
CA MET A 153 8.24 -9.55 -9.44
C MET A 153 9.29 -10.07 -10.43
N GLY A 154 9.42 -11.40 -10.58
CA GLY A 154 10.31 -12.00 -11.56
C GLY A 154 9.97 -11.63 -13.00
N ALA A 155 8.68 -11.55 -13.34
CA ALA A 155 8.21 -11.13 -14.66
C ALA A 155 8.58 -9.67 -14.98
N GLU A 156 8.38 -8.74 -14.04
CA GLU A 156 8.71 -7.32 -14.21
C GLU A 156 10.24 -7.10 -14.27
N ILE A 157 11.01 -7.83 -13.45
CA ILE A 157 12.48 -7.82 -13.52
C ILE A 157 12.98 -8.36 -14.87
N ALA A 158 12.32 -9.37 -15.45
CA ALA A 158 12.62 -9.85 -16.80
C ALA A 158 12.21 -8.85 -17.90
N ALA A 159 11.09 -8.14 -17.73
CA ALA A 159 10.70 -7.04 -18.62
C ALA A 159 11.77 -5.95 -18.62
N HIS A 160 12.24 -5.51 -17.45
CA HIS A 160 13.34 -4.56 -17.31
C HIS A 160 14.67 -5.05 -17.91
N CYS A 161 15.04 -6.32 -17.67
CA CYS A 161 16.23 -6.91 -18.26
C CYS A 161 16.18 -6.88 -19.79
N LYS A 162 15.09 -7.37 -20.39
CA LYS A 162 14.88 -7.33 -21.85
C LYS A 162 14.82 -5.90 -22.39
N ARG A 163 14.27 -4.96 -21.62
CA ARG A 163 14.18 -3.54 -21.99
C ARG A 163 15.55 -2.88 -22.19
N ILE A 164 16.61 -3.40 -21.56
CA ILE A 164 18.02 -2.99 -21.75
C ILE A 164 18.94 -4.10 -22.30
N GLY A 165 18.38 -5.12 -22.95
CA GLY A 165 19.17 -6.16 -23.65
C GLY A 165 19.95 -7.11 -22.74
N ILE A 166 19.45 -7.39 -21.53
CA ILE A 166 19.99 -8.44 -20.64
C ILE A 166 19.23 -9.76 -20.87
N HIS A 167 19.99 -10.84 -20.94
CA HIS A 167 19.52 -12.19 -21.28
C HIS A 167 19.60 -13.18 -20.11
N VAL A 168 20.48 -12.92 -19.14
CA VAL A 168 20.66 -13.73 -17.92
C VAL A 168 20.67 -12.80 -16.71
N ASN A 169 19.84 -13.09 -15.70
CA ASN A 169 19.97 -12.45 -14.39
C ASN A 169 20.65 -13.43 -13.43
N LEU A 170 21.66 -12.97 -12.68
CA LEU A 170 22.38 -13.78 -11.70
C LEU A 170 21.60 -13.92 -10.38
N ALA A 171 20.36 -14.39 -10.51
CA ALA A 171 19.37 -14.59 -9.46
C ALA A 171 18.42 -15.74 -9.87
N PRO A 172 17.73 -16.42 -8.94
CA PRO A 172 17.65 -16.14 -7.50
C PRO A 172 18.86 -16.62 -6.68
N VAL A 173 19.14 -15.89 -5.59
CA VAL A 173 19.85 -16.48 -4.44
C VAL A 173 18.92 -17.48 -3.76
N VAL A 174 19.39 -18.71 -3.58
CA VAL A 174 18.63 -19.81 -2.93
C VAL A 174 19.43 -20.48 -1.81
N ASP A 175 20.46 -19.81 -1.31
CA ASP A 175 21.16 -20.22 -0.09
C ASP A 175 20.22 -20.20 1.11
N VAL A 176 20.29 -21.23 1.96
CA VAL A 176 19.53 -21.33 3.20
C VAL A 176 20.31 -20.63 4.31
N ASN A 177 19.79 -19.53 4.86
CA ASN A 177 20.48 -18.68 5.83
C ASN A 177 20.28 -19.20 7.26
N ASN A 178 20.71 -20.44 7.48
CA ASN A 178 20.50 -21.29 8.65
C ASN A 178 21.26 -20.86 9.92
N ASN A 179 22.16 -19.87 9.83
CA ASN A 179 23.09 -19.49 10.89
C ASN A 179 22.86 -18.02 11.31
N PRO A 180 22.02 -17.76 12.34
CA PRO A 180 21.73 -16.40 12.79
C PRO A 180 22.91 -15.72 13.51
N LEU A 181 23.92 -16.49 13.93
CA LEU A 181 25.16 -15.96 14.53
C LEU A 181 26.15 -15.48 13.46
N ASN A 182 26.13 -16.08 12.26
CA ASN A 182 26.92 -15.62 11.12
C ASN A 182 26.16 -15.66 9.78
N PRO A 183 25.13 -14.81 9.59
CA PRO A 183 24.34 -14.79 8.36
C PRO A 183 25.11 -14.08 7.23
N VAL A 184 26.03 -14.79 6.57
CA VAL A 184 26.92 -14.26 5.51
C VAL A 184 26.14 -13.81 4.28
N ILE A 185 25.06 -14.52 3.93
CA ILE A 185 24.16 -14.13 2.84
C ILE A 185 23.14 -13.09 3.33
N GLY A 186 22.64 -13.24 4.57
CA GLY A 186 21.86 -12.23 5.25
C GLY A 186 20.60 -11.84 4.50
N ASN A 187 20.38 -10.54 4.28
CA ASN A 187 19.17 -10.04 3.62
C ASN A 187 19.02 -10.46 2.14
N ARG A 188 20.06 -11.06 1.52
CA ARG A 188 20.04 -11.64 0.17
C ARG A 188 19.43 -13.04 0.12
N ALA A 189 19.22 -13.70 1.26
CA ALA A 189 18.56 -15.01 1.33
C ALA A 189 17.06 -14.85 1.62
N PHE A 190 16.25 -15.80 1.15
CA PHE A 190 14.81 -15.82 1.44
C PHE A 190 14.48 -16.27 2.88
N GLY A 191 15.40 -16.90 3.60
CA GLY A 191 15.17 -17.37 4.97
C GLY A 191 16.04 -18.57 5.37
N GLU A 192 15.75 -19.15 6.53
CA GLU A 192 16.39 -20.37 7.03
C GLU A 192 15.60 -21.66 6.75
N ASN A 193 14.32 -21.54 6.37
CA ASN A 193 13.49 -22.68 6.04
C ASN A 193 13.65 -23.05 4.55
N LYS A 194 14.36 -24.15 4.30
CA LYS A 194 14.65 -24.67 2.94
C LYS A 194 13.42 -24.83 2.03
N TYR A 195 12.24 -25.14 2.59
CA TYR A 195 11.01 -25.29 1.80
C TYR A 195 10.44 -23.93 1.39
N ASN A 196 10.56 -22.91 2.24
CA ASN A 196 10.20 -21.53 1.92
C ASN A 196 11.18 -20.95 0.87
N VAL A 197 12.49 -21.18 1.06
CA VAL A 197 13.55 -20.78 0.11
C VAL A 197 13.34 -21.44 -1.26
N ALA A 198 13.05 -22.75 -1.30
CA ALA A 198 12.78 -23.49 -2.54
C ALA A 198 11.57 -22.93 -3.31
N ARG A 199 10.40 -22.77 -2.67
CA ARG A 199 9.20 -22.21 -3.31
C ARG A 199 9.43 -20.82 -3.89
N LYS A 200 10.05 -19.92 -3.11
CA LYS A 200 10.31 -18.53 -3.52
C LYS A 200 11.39 -18.43 -4.61
N GLY A 201 12.40 -19.30 -4.56
CA GLY A 201 13.36 -19.50 -5.64
C GLY A 201 12.68 -19.95 -6.93
N ILE A 202 11.79 -20.95 -6.88
CA ILE A 202 11.03 -21.41 -8.05
C ILE A 202 10.13 -20.30 -8.61
N ALA A 203 9.40 -19.57 -7.76
CA ALA A 203 8.52 -18.49 -8.18
C ALA A 203 9.30 -17.38 -8.93
N TYR A 204 10.42 -16.91 -8.37
CA TYR A 204 11.26 -15.89 -9.01
C TYR A 204 11.92 -16.43 -10.30
N MET A 205 12.43 -17.68 -10.27
CA MET A 205 12.99 -18.37 -11.43
C MET A 205 11.99 -18.47 -12.59
N LYS A 206 10.77 -18.93 -12.33
CA LYS A 206 9.69 -19.04 -13.33
C LYS A 206 9.28 -17.67 -13.86
N GLY A 207 9.07 -16.70 -12.97
CA GLY A 207 8.75 -15.32 -13.35
C GLY A 207 9.73 -14.74 -14.37
N MET A 208 11.04 -14.99 -14.20
CA MET A 208 12.05 -14.57 -15.18
C MET A 208 12.07 -15.44 -16.44
N GLN A 209 12.10 -16.77 -16.29
CA GLN A 209 12.30 -17.69 -17.41
C GLN A 209 11.11 -17.74 -18.37
N ASP A 210 9.89 -17.73 -17.83
CA ASP A 210 8.67 -17.80 -18.64
C ASP A 210 8.44 -16.49 -19.41
N ASN A 211 9.11 -15.40 -19.00
CA ASN A 211 9.20 -14.14 -19.72
C ASN A 211 10.46 -14.01 -20.61
N GLY A 212 11.31 -15.04 -20.70
CA GLY A 212 12.44 -15.08 -21.62
C GLY A 212 13.74 -14.44 -21.10
N VAL A 213 13.97 -14.42 -19.79
CA VAL A 213 15.27 -14.11 -19.18
C VAL A 213 15.75 -15.33 -18.40
N MET A 214 16.97 -15.79 -18.66
CA MET A 214 17.51 -16.97 -17.99
C MET A 214 17.80 -16.65 -16.52
N ALA A 215 17.19 -17.43 -15.62
CA ALA A 215 17.52 -17.40 -14.20
C ALA A 215 18.82 -18.18 -13.94
N ASN A 216 19.51 -17.80 -12.89
CA ASN A 216 20.75 -18.41 -12.43
C ASN A 216 20.68 -18.62 -10.91
N ALA A 217 20.45 -19.87 -10.48
CA ALA A 217 20.39 -20.18 -9.05
C ALA A 217 21.79 -20.12 -8.44
N LYS A 218 21.93 -19.46 -7.28
CA LYS A 218 23.24 -19.31 -6.61
C LYS A 218 23.16 -19.36 -5.07
N HIS A 219 24.23 -19.71 -4.35
CA HIS A 219 25.59 -20.01 -4.85
C HIS A 219 25.94 -21.49 -4.55
N PHE A 220 25.85 -22.38 -5.55
CA PHE A 220 25.94 -23.83 -5.38
C PHE A 220 27.32 -24.28 -4.86
N PRO A 221 27.44 -25.27 -3.95
CA PRO A 221 26.38 -26.12 -3.36
C PRO A 221 25.69 -25.54 -2.12
N GLY A 222 25.82 -24.23 -1.86
CA GLY A 222 25.21 -23.52 -0.73
C GLY A 222 26.24 -22.76 0.09
N HIS A 223 26.13 -21.43 0.13
CA HIS A 223 27.05 -20.50 0.82
C HIS A 223 26.46 -19.95 2.15
N GLY A 224 25.23 -20.34 2.50
CA GLY A 224 24.47 -19.79 3.63
C GLY A 224 25.06 -19.96 5.03
N ASP A 225 26.01 -20.89 5.21
CA ASP A 225 26.56 -21.31 6.51
C ASP A 225 28.11 -21.34 6.49
N THR A 226 28.72 -20.23 6.08
CA THR A 226 30.18 -20.06 6.01
C THR A 226 30.69 -19.17 7.13
N ASP A 227 31.86 -19.48 7.68
CA ASP A 227 32.49 -18.65 8.73
C ASP A 227 33.29 -17.44 8.19
N SER A 228 33.43 -17.26 6.87
CA SER A 228 34.25 -16.18 6.30
C SER A 228 33.82 -15.64 4.92
N ASP A 229 34.25 -14.40 4.63
CA ASP A 229 33.95 -13.64 3.42
C ASP A 229 34.80 -14.08 2.20
N SER A 230 34.13 -14.60 1.16
CA SER A 230 34.74 -15.13 -0.07
C SER A 230 35.60 -14.12 -0.84
N HIS A 231 35.39 -12.81 -0.64
CA HIS A 231 36.19 -11.78 -1.31
C HIS A 231 37.63 -11.69 -0.80
N LYS A 232 37.94 -12.28 0.37
CA LYS A 232 39.25 -12.19 1.06
C LYS A 232 39.91 -13.55 1.23
N THR A 233 39.13 -14.56 1.63
CA THR A 233 39.58 -15.93 1.89
C THR A 233 38.59 -16.91 1.27
N LEU A 234 39.09 -18.06 0.83
CA LEU A 234 38.22 -19.16 0.39
C LEU A 234 37.41 -19.65 1.61
N PRO A 235 36.07 -19.52 1.65
CA PRO A 235 35.29 -19.88 2.81
C PRO A 235 35.24 -21.38 2.99
N LEU A 236 35.21 -21.82 4.26
CA LEU A 236 35.23 -23.22 4.63
C LEU A 236 33.85 -23.67 5.12
N ILE A 237 33.38 -24.82 4.63
CA ILE A 237 32.22 -25.53 5.18
C ILE A 237 32.69 -26.92 5.64
N LEU A 238 32.54 -27.22 6.93
CA LEU A 238 32.94 -28.49 7.55
C LEU A 238 31.78 -29.50 7.71
N HIS A 239 30.59 -29.16 7.22
CA HIS A 239 29.40 -29.99 7.33
C HIS A 239 29.50 -31.30 6.53
N SER A 240 28.81 -32.34 7.01
CA SER A 240 28.77 -33.64 6.33
C SER A 240 27.98 -33.58 5.02
N ARG A 241 28.28 -34.49 4.07
CA ARG A 241 27.49 -34.63 2.82
C ARG A 241 26.00 -34.80 3.09
N GLN A 242 25.62 -35.50 4.16
CA GLN A 242 24.21 -35.72 4.53
C GLN A 242 23.54 -34.41 4.99
N ARG A 243 24.23 -33.56 5.76
CA ARG A 243 23.73 -32.22 6.11
C ARG A 243 23.55 -31.40 4.83
N ILE A 244 24.61 -31.28 4.04
CA ILE A 244 24.63 -30.46 2.81
C ILE A 244 23.54 -30.92 1.82
N ASP A 245 23.35 -32.22 1.62
CA ASP A 245 22.25 -32.74 0.78
C ASP A 245 20.85 -32.42 1.36
N SER A 246 20.67 -32.58 2.66
CA SER A 246 19.36 -32.46 3.31
C SER A 246 18.88 -31.02 3.54
N LEU A 247 19.78 -30.04 3.61
CA LEU A 247 19.46 -28.64 3.90
C LEU A 247 19.96 -27.69 2.80
N GLU A 248 21.27 -27.55 2.64
CA GLU A 248 21.87 -26.52 1.78
C GLU A 248 21.61 -26.76 0.27
N LEU A 249 21.68 -28.01 -0.21
CA LEU A 249 21.39 -28.42 -1.58
C LEU A 249 19.89 -28.55 -1.90
N TYR A 250 19.01 -28.53 -0.88
CA TYR A 250 17.59 -28.81 -1.09
C TYR A 250 16.91 -27.81 -2.05
N PRO A 251 17.05 -26.47 -1.91
CA PRO A 251 16.49 -25.53 -2.87
C PRO A 251 17.04 -25.72 -4.28
N PHE A 252 18.34 -26.03 -4.44
CA PHE A 252 18.94 -26.27 -5.74
C PHE A 252 18.31 -27.48 -6.45
N LYS A 253 18.09 -28.60 -5.73
CA LYS A 253 17.40 -29.78 -6.28
C LYS A 253 15.98 -29.47 -6.74
N GLU A 254 15.22 -28.72 -5.96
CA GLU A 254 13.85 -28.31 -6.30
C GLU A 254 13.80 -27.39 -7.53
N LEU A 255 14.72 -26.42 -7.65
CA LEU A 255 14.82 -25.57 -8.85
C LEU A 255 15.27 -26.38 -10.09
N ILE A 256 16.20 -27.33 -9.94
CA ILE A 256 16.62 -28.25 -11.02
C ILE A 256 15.43 -29.08 -11.52
N ALA A 257 14.62 -29.65 -10.61
CA ALA A 257 13.42 -30.42 -10.97
C ALA A 257 12.39 -29.59 -11.75
N ASN A 258 12.33 -28.28 -11.48
CA ASN A 258 11.42 -27.32 -12.11
C ASN A 258 11.98 -26.64 -13.38
N GLY A 259 13.09 -27.13 -13.94
CA GLY A 259 13.62 -26.66 -15.23
C GLY A 259 14.48 -25.39 -15.17
N LEU A 260 15.34 -25.28 -14.15
CA LEU A 260 16.32 -24.20 -14.01
C LEU A 260 17.26 -24.08 -15.23
N GLY A 261 17.33 -22.88 -15.82
CA GLY A 261 18.11 -22.58 -17.01
C GLY A 261 19.62 -22.50 -16.77
N SER A 262 20.05 -21.92 -15.64
CA SER A 262 21.47 -21.87 -15.29
C SER A 262 21.74 -21.88 -13.78
N MET A 263 22.97 -22.15 -13.38
CA MET A 263 23.40 -22.19 -11.98
C MET A 263 24.80 -21.60 -11.85
N MET A 264 25.06 -20.84 -10.79
CA MET A 264 26.41 -20.38 -10.43
C MET A 264 26.96 -21.25 -9.31
N VAL A 265 28.15 -21.82 -9.54
CA VAL A 265 28.91 -22.53 -8.52
C VAL A 265 29.77 -21.52 -7.76
N ALA A 266 29.70 -21.58 -6.44
CA ALA A 266 30.42 -20.70 -5.52
C ALA A 266 31.92 -21.02 -5.46
N HIS A 267 32.72 -20.06 -5.00
CA HIS A 267 34.09 -20.29 -4.58
C HIS A 267 34.16 -20.69 -3.08
N LEU A 268 33.97 -21.98 -2.76
CA LEU A 268 34.01 -22.53 -1.39
C LEU A 268 35.04 -23.66 -1.26
N TYR A 269 35.51 -23.96 -0.05
CA TYR A 269 36.28 -25.17 0.26
C TYR A 269 35.44 -26.08 1.16
N ILE A 270 35.13 -27.28 0.67
CA ILE A 270 34.22 -28.23 1.33
C ILE A 270 34.88 -29.61 1.40
N PRO A 271 35.67 -29.91 2.45
CA PRO A 271 36.41 -31.17 2.59
C PRO A 271 35.54 -32.43 2.53
N ALA A 272 34.24 -32.31 2.84
CA ALA A 272 33.31 -33.42 2.72
C ALA A 272 33.14 -33.91 1.26
N TYR A 273 33.25 -33.03 0.26
CA TYR A 273 33.23 -33.44 -1.15
C TYR A 273 34.63 -33.61 -1.73
N ASP A 274 35.53 -32.66 -1.49
CA ASP A 274 36.89 -32.66 -2.04
C ASP A 274 37.91 -32.20 -0.98
N THR A 275 38.80 -33.11 -0.59
CA THR A 275 39.84 -32.87 0.43
C THR A 275 41.07 -32.13 -0.11
N THR A 276 41.07 -31.71 -1.39
CA THR A 276 42.20 -30.99 -2.00
C THR A 276 42.32 -29.60 -1.39
N LYS A 277 43.31 -29.41 -0.51
CA LYS A 277 43.53 -28.17 0.25
C LYS A 277 43.58 -26.93 -0.65
N ASN A 278 42.77 -25.93 -0.31
CA ASN A 278 42.59 -24.67 -1.05
C ASN A 278 41.96 -24.80 -2.46
N LEU A 279 41.43 -25.97 -2.85
CA LEU A 279 40.67 -26.10 -4.09
C LEU A 279 39.25 -25.58 -3.88
N ALA A 280 38.85 -24.61 -4.70
CA ALA A 280 37.49 -24.07 -4.69
C ALA A 280 36.50 -25.04 -5.34
N THR A 281 35.24 -25.04 -4.90
CA THR A 281 34.15 -25.87 -5.43
C THR A 281 33.95 -25.68 -6.94
N THR A 282 34.08 -24.45 -7.48
CA THR A 282 34.13 -24.18 -8.93
C THR A 282 35.20 -24.93 -9.70
N LEU A 283 36.29 -25.33 -9.03
CA LEU A 283 37.46 -25.98 -9.62
C LEU A 283 37.55 -27.49 -9.27
N SER A 284 36.57 -28.02 -8.53
CA SER A 284 36.48 -29.44 -8.20
C SER A 284 35.56 -30.16 -9.18
N LYS A 285 36.11 -31.16 -9.89
CA LYS A 285 35.33 -32.06 -10.74
C LYS A 285 34.27 -32.83 -9.93
N VAL A 286 34.59 -33.19 -8.68
CA VAL A 286 33.68 -33.92 -7.78
C VAL A 286 32.40 -33.11 -7.51
N VAL A 287 32.49 -31.78 -7.49
CA VAL A 287 31.35 -30.90 -7.21
C VAL A 287 30.65 -30.43 -8.49
N VAL A 288 31.41 -30.06 -9.53
CA VAL A 288 30.82 -29.46 -10.75
C VAL A 288 30.39 -30.51 -11.79
N THR A 289 31.10 -31.63 -11.91
CA THR A 289 30.70 -32.75 -12.77
C THR A 289 29.94 -33.81 -11.97
N ASP A 290 30.58 -34.41 -10.96
CA ASP A 290 30.06 -35.65 -10.38
C ASP A 290 28.85 -35.43 -9.47
N LEU A 291 28.81 -34.34 -8.70
CA LEU A 291 27.63 -33.93 -7.92
C LEU A 291 26.57 -33.22 -8.78
N LEU A 292 26.92 -32.10 -9.43
CA LEU A 292 25.93 -31.26 -10.11
C LEU A 292 25.38 -31.87 -11.42
N GLN A 293 26.26 -32.29 -12.34
CA GLN A 293 25.82 -32.75 -13.68
C GLN A 293 25.39 -34.22 -13.68
N ASN A 294 26.09 -35.07 -12.92
CA ASN A 294 25.85 -36.51 -12.90
C ASN A 294 24.83 -36.90 -11.82
N HIS A 295 25.07 -36.58 -10.54
CA HIS A 295 24.18 -37.02 -9.45
C HIS A 295 22.87 -36.22 -9.34
N HIS A 296 22.89 -34.90 -9.56
CA HIS A 296 21.68 -34.06 -9.62
C HIS A 296 21.17 -33.83 -11.06
N GLU A 297 21.73 -34.54 -12.04
CA GLU A 297 21.29 -34.51 -13.43
C GLU A 297 21.13 -33.11 -14.05
N PHE A 298 21.91 -32.12 -13.62
CA PHE A 298 21.71 -30.74 -14.08
C PHE A 298 22.15 -30.55 -15.54
N LYS A 299 21.17 -30.27 -16.42
CA LYS A 299 21.41 -30.05 -17.86
C LYS A 299 21.48 -28.57 -18.25
N GLY A 300 21.23 -27.63 -17.32
CA GLY A 300 21.32 -26.18 -17.55
C GLY A 300 22.76 -25.66 -17.63
N LEU A 301 22.94 -24.37 -17.95
CA LEU A 301 24.27 -23.75 -18.03
C LEU A 301 24.92 -23.60 -16.66
N ILE A 302 26.19 -23.97 -16.55
CA ILE A 302 27.00 -23.84 -15.33
C ILE A 302 27.94 -22.65 -15.48
N PHE A 303 27.76 -21.67 -14.61
CA PHE A 303 28.59 -20.48 -14.48
C PHE A 303 29.56 -20.65 -13.30
N THR A 304 30.78 -20.18 -13.46
CA THR A 304 31.64 -19.90 -12.30
C THR A 304 31.13 -18.65 -11.57
N ASP A 305 31.42 -18.53 -10.27
CA ASP A 305 31.59 -17.22 -9.64
C ASP A 305 32.78 -16.47 -10.27
N ALA A 306 33.00 -15.20 -9.91
CA ALA A 306 33.95 -14.31 -10.58
C ALA A 306 35.43 -14.76 -10.42
N LEU A 307 36.02 -15.33 -11.48
CA LEU A 307 37.32 -16.00 -11.45
C LEU A 307 38.50 -15.11 -11.04
N ASN A 308 38.40 -13.80 -11.22
CA ASN A 308 39.40 -12.84 -10.74
C ASN A 308 39.44 -12.70 -9.20
N MET A 309 38.43 -13.15 -8.46
CA MET A 309 38.32 -13.00 -7.01
C MET A 309 39.56 -13.56 -6.30
N LYS A 310 40.19 -12.72 -5.46
CA LYS A 310 41.43 -13.08 -4.74
C LYS A 310 41.21 -14.14 -3.64
N GLY A 311 39.97 -14.61 -3.44
CA GLY A 311 39.69 -15.86 -2.74
C GLY A 311 40.19 -17.10 -3.50
N VAL A 312 40.30 -17.06 -4.84
CA VAL A 312 40.73 -18.18 -5.70
C VAL A 312 41.94 -17.82 -6.56
N SER A 313 41.93 -16.68 -7.26
CA SER A 313 42.96 -16.34 -8.25
C SER A 313 44.39 -16.28 -7.67
N LYS A 314 44.54 -15.95 -6.39
CA LYS A 314 45.85 -15.91 -5.70
C LYS A 314 46.58 -17.26 -5.59
N TYR A 315 45.90 -18.38 -5.84
CA TYR A 315 46.49 -19.72 -5.75
C TYR A 315 47.01 -20.25 -7.10
N PHE A 316 46.79 -19.52 -8.21
CA PHE A 316 47.11 -19.96 -9.57
C PHE A 316 47.74 -18.84 -10.40
N ALA A 317 48.47 -19.19 -11.46
CA ALA A 317 48.88 -18.21 -12.46
C ALA A 317 47.68 -17.81 -13.35
N PRO A 318 47.69 -16.62 -13.98
CA PRO A 318 46.65 -16.22 -14.92
C PRO A 318 46.39 -17.28 -16.01
N GLY A 319 45.12 -17.50 -16.35
CA GLY A 319 44.69 -18.55 -17.29
C GLY A 319 44.60 -19.96 -16.70
N ILE A 320 45.37 -20.29 -15.65
CA ILE A 320 45.35 -21.64 -15.05
C ILE A 320 44.08 -21.86 -14.21
N VAL A 321 43.52 -20.81 -13.63
CA VAL A 321 42.22 -20.88 -12.92
C VAL A 321 41.07 -21.18 -13.89
N ASP A 322 41.11 -20.59 -15.09
CA ASP A 322 40.15 -20.76 -16.17
C ASP A 322 40.17 -22.20 -16.72
N VAL A 323 41.38 -22.73 -16.99
CA VAL A 323 41.58 -24.15 -17.37
C VAL A 323 41.00 -25.09 -16.30
N LYS A 324 41.27 -24.83 -15.01
CA LYS A 324 40.74 -25.65 -13.91
C LYS A 324 39.22 -25.60 -13.81
N ALA A 325 38.59 -24.45 -14.08
CA ALA A 325 37.13 -24.36 -14.13
C ALA A 325 36.52 -25.18 -15.29
N LEU A 326 37.14 -25.18 -16.48
CA LEU A 326 36.68 -26.02 -17.58
C LEU A 326 36.85 -27.52 -17.27
N LEU A 327 38.01 -27.93 -16.72
CA LEU A 327 38.28 -29.29 -16.28
C LEU A 327 37.30 -29.79 -15.19
N ALA A 328 36.87 -28.90 -14.29
CA ALA A 328 35.88 -29.23 -13.27
C ALA A 328 34.48 -29.49 -13.86
N GLY A 329 34.12 -28.83 -14.96
CA GLY A 329 32.85 -29.05 -15.66
C GLY A 329 32.03 -27.79 -15.98
N ASN A 330 32.54 -26.57 -15.72
CA ASN A 330 31.80 -25.33 -15.98
C ASN A 330 31.63 -25.07 -17.50
N ASP A 331 30.54 -24.41 -17.88
CA ASP A 331 30.29 -23.95 -19.26
C ASP A 331 30.79 -22.52 -19.48
N VAL A 332 30.43 -21.60 -18.57
CA VAL A 332 30.68 -20.16 -18.69
C VAL A 332 31.74 -19.72 -17.67
N LEU A 333 32.83 -19.16 -18.18
CA LEU A 333 33.93 -18.57 -17.41
C LEU A 333 33.62 -17.10 -17.13
N LEU A 334 33.16 -16.82 -15.91
CA LEU A 334 32.73 -15.48 -15.50
C LEU A 334 33.92 -14.67 -14.95
N PHE A 335 34.12 -13.47 -15.49
CA PHE A 335 35.07 -12.48 -15.01
C PHE A 335 36.54 -13.00 -14.90
N ALA A 336 36.99 -13.68 -15.96
CA ALA A 336 38.39 -14.05 -16.16
C ALA A 336 39.34 -12.82 -16.06
N GLU A 337 40.54 -13.02 -15.52
CA GLU A 337 41.51 -11.94 -15.26
C GLU A 337 42.32 -11.53 -16.50
N ASP A 338 42.64 -12.48 -17.39
CA ASP A 338 43.31 -12.24 -18.69
C ASP A 338 42.80 -13.27 -19.72
N VAL A 339 41.82 -12.88 -20.54
CA VAL A 339 41.21 -13.74 -21.57
C VAL A 339 42.21 -14.19 -22.65
N PRO A 340 43.06 -13.32 -23.24
CA PRO A 340 44.15 -13.75 -24.12
C PRO A 340 45.05 -14.85 -23.55
N THR A 341 45.46 -14.72 -22.28
CA THR A 341 46.26 -15.75 -21.60
C THR A 341 45.43 -17.00 -21.33
N ALA A 342 44.20 -16.87 -20.84
CA ALA A 342 43.32 -18.02 -20.58
C ALA A 342 43.09 -18.87 -21.83
N ILE A 343 42.79 -18.26 -22.98
CA ILE A 343 42.65 -18.98 -24.27
C ILE A 343 43.94 -19.74 -24.61
N ARG A 344 45.12 -19.14 -24.43
CA ARG A 344 46.41 -19.80 -24.68
C ARG A 344 46.66 -20.99 -23.76
N GLU A 345 46.35 -20.88 -22.47
CA GLU A 345 46.55 -22.00 -21.53
C GLU A 345 45.50 -23.11 -21.73
N ILE A 346 44.26 -22.78 -22.16
CA ILE A 346 43.26 -23.77 -22.60
C ILE A 346 43.74 -24.54 -23.83
N LYS A 347 44.33 -23.87 -24.83
CA LYS A 347 44.91 -24.55 -26.00
C LYS A 347 46.02 -25.52 -25.60
N LYS A 348 46.92 -25.14 -24.69
CA LYS A 348 47.94 -26.06 -24.13
C LYS A 348 47.32 -27.24 -23.38
N ALA A 349 46.22 -27.04 -22.66
CA ALA A 349 45.51 -28.12 -21.98
C ALA A 349 44.92 -29.13 -23.00
N ILE A 350 44.45 -28.65 -24.16
CA ILE A 350 44.01 -29.49 -25.28
C ILE A 350 45.18 -30.22 -25.94
N GLU A 351 46.28 -29.52 -26.23
CA GLU A 351 47.52 -30.09 -26.80
C GLU A 351 48.13 -31.20 -25.94
N ARG A 352 47.92 -31.16 -24.62
CA ARG A 352 48.36 -32.19 -23.66
C ARG A 352 47.34 -33.31 -23.42
N GLY A 353 46.12 -33.19 -23.95
CA GLY A 353 45.02 -34.13 -23.65
C GLY A 353 44.43 -34.00 -22.24
N GLU A 354 44.65 -32.88 -21.54
CA GLU A 354 43.99 -32.61 -20.24
C GLU A 354 42.48 -32.41 -20.42
N ILE A 355 42.06 -31.83 -21.56
CA ILE A 355 40.66 -31.67 -22.01
C ILE A 355 40.59 -31.85 -23.53
N THR A 356 39.51 -32.39 -24.09
CA THR A 356 39.37 -32.57 -25.54
C THR A 356 38.64 -31.39 -26.20
N GLN A 357 38.81 -31.21 -27.51
CA GLN A 357 38.08 -30.17 -28.25
C GLN A 357 36.57 -30.43 -28.26
N GLU A 358 36.13 -31.69 -28.28
CA GLU A 358 34.71 -32.08 -28.23
C GLU A 358 34.05 -31.64 -26.92
N ALA A 359 34.80 -31.62 -25.81
CA ALA A 359 34.33 -31.13 -24.52
C ALA A 359 34.16 -29.59 -24.49
N ILE A 360 35.02 -28.85 -25.20
CA ILE A 360 34.85 -27.40 -25.44
C ILE A 360 33.65 -27.15 -26.35
N ASP A 361 33.56 -27.92 -27.43
CA ASP A 361 32.52 -27.81 -28.46
C ASP A 361 31.12 -28.03 -27.88
N PHE A 362 30.95 -29.02 -27.01
CA PHE A 362 29.71 -29.27 -26.27
C PHE A 362 29.28 -28.04 -25.45
N ARG A 363 30.18 -27.44 -24.67
CA ARG A 363 29.92 -26.23 -23.85
C ARG A 363 29.57 -25.03 -24.74
N CYS A 364 30.35 -24.81 -25.80
CA CYS A 364 30.11 -23.74 -26.77
C CYS A 364 28.72 -23.88 -27.42
N LYS A 365 28.36 -25.08 -27.88
CA LYS A 365 27.05 -25.38 -28.44
C LYS A 365 25.92 -25.16 -27.44
N LYS A 366 26.08 -25.58 -26.18
CA LYS A 366 25.12 -25.35 -25.09
C LYS A 366 24.88 -23.85 -24.83
N ILE A 367 25.93 -23.02 -24.88
CA ILE A 367 25.84 -21.55 -24.79
C ILE A 367 25.14 -20.95 -26.01
N LEU A 368 25.44 -21.41 -27.23
CA LEU A 368 24.75 -20.95 -28.45
C LEU A 368 23.26 -21.31 -28.43
N ILE A 369 22.88 -22.45 -27.86
CA ILE A 369 21.48 -22.86 -27.66
C ILE A 369 20.78 -21.93 -26.65
N ALA A 370 21.44 -21.58 -25.53
CA ALA A 370 20.92 -20.58 -24.59
C ALA A 370 20.74 -19.20 -25.24
N LYS A 371 21.72 -18.73 -26.03
CA LYS A 371 21.59 -17.48 -26.82
C LYS A 371 20.39 -17.52 -27.76
N GLN A 372 20.14 -18.67 -28.42
CA GLN A 372 19.00 -18.84 -29.31
C GLN A 372 17.66 -18.69 -28.56
N TRP A 373 17.53 -19.32 -27.40
CA TRP A 373 16.33 -19.24 -26.57
C TRP A 373 16.09 -17.83 -26.01
N CYS A 374 17.15 -17.12 -25.62
CA CYS A 374 17.10 -15.70 -25.24
C CYS A 374 16.79 -14.75 -26.42
N GLY A 375 16.57 -15.26 -27.64
CA GLY A 375 16.17 -14.48 -28.81
C GLY A 375 17.31 -13.77 -29.57
N LEU A 376 18.57 -14.01 -29.22
CA LEU A 376 19.72 -13.40 -29.90
C LEU A 376 19.87 -13.84 -31.37
N ASN A 377 19.23 -14.95 -31.75
CA ASN A 377 19.08 -15.35 -33.16
C ASN A 377 18.25 -14.36 -34.01
N LYS A 378 17.54 -13.42 -33.36
CA LYS A 378 16.76 -12.33 -33.96
C LYS A 378 17.10 -10.98 -33.29
N TYR A 379 18.38 -10.78 -32.96
CA TYR A 379 18.88 -9.56 -32.32
C TYR A 379 18.35 -8.27 -32.95
N GLN A 380 18.04 -7.28 -32.11
CA GLN A 380 17.64 -5.93 -32.47
C GLN A 380 18.28 -4.93 -31.48
N PRO A 381 18.84 -3.80 -31.95
CA PRO A 381 19.36 -2.76 -31.07
C PRO A 381 18.31 -2.21 -30.09
N ILE A 382 18.74 -1.97 -28.85
CA ILE A 382 17.93 -1.45 -27.75
C ILE A 382 17.41 -0.06 -28.11
N LYS A 383 16.09 0.12 -28.01
CA LYS A 383 15.41 1.40 -28.26
C LYS A 383 15.64 2.37 -27.09
N ILE A 384 16.41 3.42 -27.33
CA ILE A 384 16.85 4.38 -26.29
C ILE A 384 15.74 5.36 -25.85
N LYS A 385 14.74 5.63 -26.70
CA LYS A 385 13.60 6.50 -26.36
C LYS A 385 12.78 5.90 -25.20
N LYS A 386 12.38 6.74 -24.23
CA LYS A 386 11.62 6.40 -23.00
C LYS A 386 12.30 5.43 -22.01
N LEU A 387 13.62 5.24 -22.09
CA LEU A 387 14.29 4.19 -21.32
C LEU A 387 14.13 4.30 -19.80
N TYR A 388 14.09 5.52 -19.23
CA TYR A 388 13.95 5.67 -17.78
C TYR A 388 12.49 5.46 -17.35
N GLU A 389 11.54 5.94 -18.14
CA GLU A 389 10.11 5.78 -17.86
C GLU A 389 9.68 4.31 -17.95
N ASP A 390 10.21 3.58 -18.94
CA ASP A 390 9.93 2.14 -19.14
C ASP A 390 10.62 1.23 -18.09
N LEU A 391 11.51 1.77 -17.24
CA LEU A 391 12.23 1.06 -16.16
C LEU A 391 11.86 1.55 -14.75
N ASN A 392 10.89 2.46 -14.67
CA ASN A 392 10.30 2.99 -13.45
C ASN A 392 8.78 3.12 -13.68
N SER A 393 8.17 2.02 -14.14
CA SER A 393 6.75 1.94 -14.49
C SER A 393 5.86 2.09 -13.25
N VAL A 394 4.59 2.46 -13.44
CA VAL A 394 3.62 2.46 -12.32
C VAL A 394 3.25 1.02 -11.94
N ASP A 395 3.31 0.07 -12.88
CA ASP A 395 3.12 -1.36 -12.61
C ASP A 395 4.21 -1.91 -11.66
N SER A 396 5.45 -1.47 -11.82
CA SER A 396 6.54 -1.71 -10.87
C SER A 396 6.27 -1.12 -9.48
N GLU A 397 5.68 0.09 -9.39
CA GLU A 397 5.26 0.63 -8.09
C GLU A 397 4.16 -0.23 -7.46
N VAL A 398 3.13 -0.62 -8.24
CA VAL A 398 2.04 -1.51 -7.80
C VAL A 398 2.57 -2.85 -7.28
N ILE A 399 3.54 -3.45 -7.97
CA ILE A 399 4.20 -4.70 -7.52
C ILE A 399 4.97 -4.46 -6.22
N ASN A 400 5.79 -3.41 -6.14
CA ASN A 400 6.55 -3.05 -4.93
C ASN A 400 5.66 -2.82 -3.70
N ARG A 401 4.54 -2.14 -3.88
CA ARG A 401 3.58 -1.84 -2.81
C ARG A 401 2.91 -3.12 -2.31
N LYS A 402 2.46 -4.00 -3.22
CA LYS A 402 1.86 -5.31 -2.90
C LYS A 402 2.87 -6.24 -2.19
N LEU A 403 4.12 -6.28 -2.64
CA LEU A 403 5.19 -7.05 -1.98
C LEU A 403 5.44 -6.52 -0.56
N THR A 404 5.52 -5.19 -0.41
CA THR A 404 5.76 -4.55 0.89
C THR A 404 4.62 -4.85 1.87
N GLU A 405 3.37 -4.60 1.46
CA GLU A 405 2.14 -4.92 2.22
C GLU A 405 2.09 -6.39 2.64
N ALA A 406 2.34 -7.33 1.71
CA ALA A 406 2.29 -8.76 1.99
C ALA A 406 3.44 -9.27 2.87
N SER A 407 4.55 -8.51 3.00
CA SER A 407 5.68 -8.87 3.87
C SER A 407 5.47 -8.48 5.34
N LEU A 408 4.62 -7.49 5.63
CA LEU A 408 4.47 -6.95 6.98
C LEU A 408 4.04 -8.04 7.97
N THR A 409 4.89 -8.25 8.96
CA THR A 409 4.80 -9.35 9.94
C THR A 409 4.46 -8.77 11.30
N LEU A 410 3.25 -9.05 11.79
CA LEU A 410 2.84 -8.72 13.15
C LEU A 410 3.34 -9.81 14.10
N LEU A 411 4.27 -9.46 14.97
CA LEU A 411 4.72 -10.26 16.12
C LEU A 411 4.11 -9.65 17.38
N ASN A 412 3.70 -10.48 18.32
CA ASN A 412 2.95 -10.08 19.52
C ASN A 412 1.64 -9.34 19.17
N ASN A 413 0.50 -9.87 19.59
CA ASN A 413 -0.75 -9.13 19.55
C ASN A 413 -1.52 -9.37 20.86
N LYS A 414 -0.98 -8.87 21.97
CA LYS A 414 -1.51 -9.17 23.31
C LYS A 414 -2.97 -8.74 23.40
N ASN A 415 -3.84 -9.70 23.71
CA ASN A 415 -5.29 -9.52 23.75
C ASN A 415 -5.91 -9.01 22.43
N GLN A 416 -5.30 -9.35 21.28
CA GLN A 416 -5.71 -8.93 19.93
C GLN A 416 -5.76 -7.39 19.77
N LEU A 417 -4.76 -6.68 20.31
CA LEU A 417 -4.68 -5.22 20.33
C LEU A 417 -4.75 -4.56 18.94
N LEU A 418 -4.17 -5.18 17.91
CA LEU A 418 -4.18 -4.71 16.53
C LEU A 418 -5.12 -5.58 15.67
N PRO A 419 -5.97 -4.97 14.82
CA PRO A 419 -6.09 -3.53 14.58
C PRO A 419 -6.76 -2.81 15.76
N LEU A 420 -6.38 -1.54 16.00
CA LEU A 420 -6.96 -0.74 17.07
C LEU A 420 -8.48 -0.54 16.86
N MET A 421 -9.23 -0.79 17.92
CA MET A 421 -10.68 -0.69 18.03
C MET A 421 -11.06 0.41 19.03
N ARG A 422 -12.33 0.83 19.05
CA ARG A 422 -12.87 1.79 20.03
C ARG A 422 -12.01 3.04 20.19
N LEU A 423 -11.82 3.74 19.07
CA LEU A 423 -10.93 4.91 18.95
C LEU A 423 -11.36 6.06 19.88
N ASP A 424 -12.63 6.09 20.29
CA ASP A 424 -13.20 6.98 21.31
C ASP A 424 -12.62 6.76 22.72
N THR A 425 -12.12 5.56 23.02
CA THR A 425 -11.52 5.18 24.30
C THR A 425 -10.01 5.35 24.35
N LEU A 426 -9.37 5.66 23.21
CA LEU A 426 -7.92 5.70 23.09
C LEU A 426 -7.41 7.15 23.11
N LYS A 427 -6.40 7.40 23.96
CA LYS A 427 -5.57 8.60 23.87
C LYS A 427 -4.19 8.14 23.41
N ILE A 428 -3.88 8.40 22.14
CA ILE A 428 -2.77 7.79 21.43
C ILE A 428 -1.65 8.83 21.22
N ALA A 429 -0.44 8.50 21.66
CA ALA A 429 0.76 9.19 21.24
C ALA A 429 1.57 8.36 20.26
N SER A 430 2.40 9.02 19.45
CA SER A 430 3.44 8.37 18.65
C SER A 430 4.81 8.95 18.99
N LEU A 431 5.81 8.08 19.20
CA LEU A 431 7.18 8.46 19.51
C LEU A 431 8.11 8.03 18.39
N LEU A 432 8.67 8.99 17.66
CA LEU A 432 9.60 8.75 16.56
C LEU A 432 11.05 8.86 17.04
N ILE A 433 11.79 7.75 17.02
CA ILE A 433 13.19 7.65 17.45
C ILE A 433 14.12 7.87 16.26
N GLY A 434 14.89 8.96 16.29
CA GLY A 434 15.87 9.30 15.25
C GLY A 434 15.39 10.28 14.18
N SER A 435 14.30 11.02 14.45
CA SER A 435 13.84 12.15 13.62
C SER A 435 13.49 13.35 14.51
N LYS A 436 13.44 14.55 13.93
CA LYS A 436 12.86 15.77 14.53
C LYS A 436 11.60 16.25 13.80
N ASP A 437 11.30 15.64 12.65
CA ASP A 437 10.23 16.04 11.73
C ASP A 437 9.28 14.87 11.44
N LEU A 438 8.03 15.20 11.09
CA LEU A 438 6.97 14.25 10.74
C LEU A 438 7.31 13.44 9.47
N ASN A 439 7.51 12.15 9.63
CA ASN A 439 7.69 11.21 8.51
C ASN A 439 6.34 10.64 8.01
N GLU A 440 6.39 9.80 6.98
CA GLU A 440 5.19 9.21 6.38
C GLU A 440 4.43 8.24 7.32
N PHE A 441 5.11 7.63 8.30
CA PHE A 441 4.47 6.80 9.31
C PHE A 441 3.51 7.64 10.15
N GLN A 442 4.00 8.73 10.77
CA GLN A 442 3.18 9.62 11.60
C GLN A 442 2.04 10.28 10.80
N LYS A 443 2.33 10.82 9.61
CA LYS A 443 1.30 11.38 8.70
C LYS A 443 0.23 10.37 8.29
N THR A 444 0.57 9.08 8.22
CA THR A 444 -0.40 8.04 7.88
C THR A 444 -1.31 7.69 9.06
N LEU A 445 -0.85 7.83 10.31
CA LEU A 445 -1.68 7.61 11.51
C LEU A 445 -2.83 8.64 11.59
N ASP A 446 -2.54 9.91 11.29
CA ASP A 446 -3.50 11.05 11.28
C ASP A 446 -4.74 10.82 10.39
N ASN A 447 -4.62 9.96 9.36
CA ASN A 447 -5.77 9.64 8.49
C ASN A 447 -6.89 8.89 9.24
N TYR A 448 -6.56 8.21 10.34
CA TYR A 448 -7.49 7.34 11.08
C TYR A 448 -8.12 8.03 12.28
N THR A 449 -7.32 8.65 13.15
CA THR A 449 -7.76 9.39 14.34
C THR A 449 -6.66 10.37 14.78
N GLN A 450 -6.90 11.16 15.83
CA GLN A 450 -5.87 12.03 16.42
C GLN A 450 -4.78 11.18 17.07
N VAL A 451 -3.53 11.44 16.69
CA VAL A 451 -2.35 10.90 17.36
C VAL A 451 -1.40 12.04 17.67
N ASP A 452 -1.10 12.28 18.95
CA ASP A 452 -0.19 13.35 19.32
C ASP A 452 1.26 12.91 19.04
N HIS A 453 2.01 13.75 18.32
CA HIS A 453 3.31 13.37 17.74
C HIS A 453 4.50 13.86 18.57
N PHE A 454 5.37 12.92 18.95
CA PHE A 454 6.57 13.16 19.75
C PHE A 454 7.82 12.65 19.04
N PHE A 455 8.95 13.27 19.39
CA PHE A 455 10.27 13.00 18.81
C PHE A 455 11.31 12.79 19.91
N ILE A 456 12.32 11.96 19.62
CA ILE A 456 13.51 11.78 20.47
C ILE A 456 14.72 11.40 19.60
N SER A 457 15.91 11.90 19.95
CA SER A 457 17.15 11.57 19.23
C SER A 457 17.58 10.12 19.51
N LYS A 458 18.37 9.52 18.63
CA LYS A 458 19.03 8.23 18.90
C LYS A 458 20.19 8.36 19.89
N GLU A 459 20.55 9.58 20.24
CA GLU A 459 21.65 9.97 21.11
C GLU A 459 21.14 10.49 22.46
N ALA A 460 19.83 10.37 22.72
CA ALA A 460 19.17 11.00 23.86
C ALA A 460 19.68 10.49 25.21
N SER A 461 19.85 11.42 26.16
CA SER A 461 20.33 11.14 27.51
C SER A 461 19.27 10.41 28.35
N SER A 462 19.68 9.84 29.49
CA SER A 462 18.71 9.21 30.40
C SER A 462 17.71 10.22 30.99
N GLU A 463 18.10 11.48 31.19
CA GLU A 463 17.21 12.57 31.58
C GLU A 463 16.19 12.88 30.47
N GLU A 464 16.63 13.02 29.22
CA GLU A 464 15.75 13.29 28.07
C GLU A 464 14.72 12.16 27.86
N ILE A 465 15.16 10.90 27.98
CA ILE A 465 14.27 9.74 27.90
C ILE A 465 13.26 9.74 29.06
N ASN A 466 13.71 10.03 30.28
CA ASN A 466 12.82 10.09 31.45
C ASN A 466 11.80 11.24 31.32
N LEU A 467 12.23 12.43 30.86
CA LEU A 467 11.31 13.55 30.57
C LEU A 467 10.28 13.20 29.48
N LYS A 468 10.69 12.42 28.46
CA LYS A 468 9.78 11.93 27.43
C LYS A 468 8.78 10.91 27.98
N ILE A 469 9.18 10.10 28.97
CA ILE A 469 8.30 9.17 29.69
C ILE A 469 7.26 9.94 30.52
N GLU A 470 7.67 10.95 31.29
CA GLU A 470 6.74 11.78 32.06
C GLU A 470 5.70 12.47 31.16
N GLN A 471 6.13 13.01 30.01
CA GLN A 471 5.22 13.58 29.00
C GLN A 471 4.21 12.57 28.44
N LEU A 472 4.57 11.28 28.39
CA LEU A 472 3.75 10.24 27.78
C LEU A 472 2.87 9.46 28.76
N LYS A 473 2.91 9.75 30.06
CA LYS A 473 2.03 9.15 31.08
C LYS A 473 0.54 9.48 30.92
N GLU A 474 0.21 10.55 30.19
CA GLU A 474 -1.19 10.95 29.97
C GLU A 474 -1.88 10.19 28.81
N TYR A 475 -1.17 9.27 28.14
CA TYR A 475 -1.65 8.49 27.00
C TYR A 475 -1.84 7.02 27.41
N ASN A 476 -2.94 6.39 26.99
CA ASN A 476 -3.18 4.98 27.28
C ASN A 476 -2.61 4.02 26.23
N THR A 477 -2.18 4.57 25.08
CA THR A 477 -1.55 3.85 23.98
C THR A 477 -0.38 4.67 23.41
N VAL A 478 0.80 4.06 23.26
CA VAL A 478 1.99 4.72 22.70
C VAL A 478 2.55 3.88 21.54
N ILE A 479 2.64 4.50 20.37
CA ILE A 479 3.15 3.90 19.13
C ILE A 479 4.60 4.37 18.92
N ILE A 480 5.57 3.50 19.22
CA ILE A 480 7.00 3.78 19.04
C ILE A 480 7.43 3.36 17.63
N SER A 481 8.10 4.24 16.89
CA SER A 481 8.69 3.91 15.58
C SER A 481 10.17 4.27 15.56
N VAL A 482 11.01 3.36 15.07
CA VAL A 482 12.43 3.64 14.80
C VAL A 482 12.58 4.15 13.36
N THR A 483 13.47 5.10 13.11
CA THR A 483 13.89 5.55 11.77
C THR A 483 15.38 5.35 11.55
N GLY A 484 15.90 5.57 10.34
CA GLY A 484 17.33 5.48 10.03
C GLY A 484 17.88 4.07 10.26
N THR A 485 17.05 3.06 10.00
CA THR A 485 17.41 1.63 10.09
C THR A 485 17.91 1.12 8.74
N ASN A 486 18.59 -0.02 8.74
CA ASN A 486 19.24 -0.55 7.54
C ASN A 486 19.51 -2.06 7.66
N ASN A 487 19.84 -2.71 6.54
CA ASN A 487 20.16 -4.13 6.48
C ASN A 487 21.63 -4.48 6.83
N ASN A 488 22.45 -3.53 7.33
CA ASN A 488 23.88 -3.76 7.54
C ASN A 488 24.19 -4.17 9.00
N ARG A 489 24.54 -5.44 9.19
CA ARG A 489 25.00 -6.04 10.46
C ARG A 489 26.13 -5.24 11.12
N ASN A 490 27.10 -4.74 10.35
CA ASN A 490 28.25 -4.00 10.86
C ASN A 490 27.89 -2.57 11.33
N LYS A 491 26.66 -2.11 11.05
CA LYS A 491 26.07 -0.89 11.62
C LYS A 491 24.95 -1.19 12.63
N ASN A 492 24.92 -2.41 13.20
CA ASN A 492 23.87 -2.91 14.08
C ASN A 492 22.44 -2.68 13.55
N TYR A 493 22.26 -2.75 12.22
CA TYR A 493 20.99 -2.45 11.52
C TYR A 493 20.44 -1.03 11.76
N GLY A 494 21.26 -0.12 12.30
CA GLY A 494 20.84 1.22 12.73
C GLY A 494 20.25 1.28 14.14
N ILE A 495 20.27 0.19 14.91
CA ILE A 495 19.87 0.15 16.32
C ILE A 495 21.10 0.47 17.20
N ASN A 496 20.90 1.27 18.25
CA ASN A 496 21.91 1.61 19.23
C ASN A 496 21.35 1.55 20.66
N ASN A 497 22.22 1.65 21.67
CA ASN A 497 21.84 1.44 23.07
C ASN A 497 20.70 2.37 23.54
N SER A 498 20.74 3.67 23.24
CA SER A 498 19.66 4.60 23.60
C SER A 498 18.32 4.23 22.96
N THR A 499 18.31 3.73 21.70
CA THR A 499 17.08 3.16 21.08
C THR A 499 16.51 1.99 21.90
N VAL A 500 17.37 1.13 22.45
CA VAL A 500 16.97 -0.02 23.28
C VAL A 500 16.50 0.44 24.67
N ASP A 501 17.22 1.39 25.29
CA ASP A 501 16.87 1.98 26.59
C ASP A 501 15.53 2.72 26.54
N ILE A 502 15.23 3.41 25.43
CA ILE A 502 13.92 4.03 25.15
C ILE A 502 12.84 2.94 25.19
N ILE A 503 12.91 1.96 24.28
CA ILE A 503 11.90 0.91 24.13
C ILE A 503 11.63 0.19 25.48
N ASN A 504 12.69 -0.14 26.22
CA ASN A 504 12.59 -0.85 27.50
C ASN A 504 11.99 -0.01 28.63
N LYS A 505 12.38 1.26 28.76
CA LYS A 505 11.81 2.14 29.80
C LYS A 505 10.34 2.47 29.53
N PHE A 506 9.92 2.54 28.26
CA PHE A 506 8.52 2.80 27.90
C PHE A 506 7.56 1.65 28.19
N ASN A 507 8.04 0.41 28.34
CA ASN A 507 7.25 -0.80 28.52
C ASN A 507 6.53 -0.95 29.89
N ARG A 508 6.21 0.17 30.54
CA ARG A 508 5.50 0.26 31.84
C ARG A 508 4.55 1.46 31.95
N VAL A 509 4.33 2.19 30.85
CA VAL A 509 3.61 3.49 30.85
C VAL A 509 2.17 3.35 30.32
N ALA A 510 2.02 2.61 29.23
CA ALA A 510 0.82 2.54 28.39
C ALA A 510 0.81 1.21 27.63
N LYS A 511 -0.21 0.94 26.81
CA LYS A 511 -0.12 -0.11 25.79
C LYS A 511 0.96 0.26 24.77
N ILE A 512 1.99 -0.57 24.58
CA ILE A 512 3.13 -0.26 23.71
C ILE A 512 3.04 -1.02 22.38
N ILE A 513 2.98 -0.27 21.29
CA ILE A 513 3.04 -0.77 19.91
C ILE A 513 4.38 -0.32 19.32
N VAL A 514 5.20 -1.25 18.82
CA VAL A 514 6.49 -0.94 18.18
C VAL A 514 6.44 -1.20 16.68
N HIS A 515 6.76 -0.19 15.88
CA HIS A 515 7.05 -0.33 14.45
C HIS A 515 8.56 -0.37 14.22
N LEU A 516 9.03 -1.47 13.64
CA LEU A 516 10.45 -1.77 13.41
C LEU A 516 10.71 -1.98 11.90
N PRO A 517 11.01 -0.92 11.13
CA PRO A 517 11.35 -1.00 9.70
C PRO A 517 12.82 -1.43 9.49
N ALA A 518 13.21 -2.53 10.13
CA ALA A 518 14.57 -3.03 10.15
C ALA A 518 14.62 -4.54 9.88
N ASN A 519 15.81 -5.03 9.53
CA ASN A 519 16.09 -6.45 9.37
C ASN A 519 15.65 -7.25 10.62
N PRO A 520 15.01 -8.42 10.51
CA PRO A 520 14.54 -9.19 11.67
C PRO A 520 15.65 -9.53 12.68
N TYR A 521 16.91 -9.70 12.25
CA TYR A 521 18.05 -9.91 13.17
C TYR A 521 18.38 -8.68 14.05
N SER A 522 17.72 -7.54 13.86
CA SER A 522 17.76 -6.41 14.79
C SER A 522 17.00 -6.67 16.09
N LEU A 523 16.04 -7.62 16.12
CA LEU A 523 15.36 -8.03 17.35
C LEU A 523 16.34 -8.57 18.40
N ALA A 524 17.39 -9.30 17.96
CA ALA A 524 18.50 -9.75 18.80
C ALA A 524 19.41 -8.62 19.33
N LYS A 525 19.08 -7.35 19.06
CA LYS A 525 19.73 -6.16 19.63
C LYS A 525 18.84 -5.39 20.61
N ILE A 526 17.55 -5.71 20.67
CA ILE A 526 16.57 -5.03 21.53
C ILE A 526 16.12 -6.01 22.62
N ASN A 527 17.02 -6.25 23.59
CA ASN A 527 16.71 -7.06 24.78
C ASN A 527 15.41 -6.54 25.42
N GLY A 528 14.42 -7.39 25.69
CA GLY A 528 13.16 -6.97 26.32
C GLY A 528 12.01 -6.68 25.35
N ILE A 529 12.24 -6.67 24.03
CA ILE A 529 11.21 -6.39 23.01
C ILE A 529 10.08 -7.43 22.99
N GLU A 530 10.28 -8.63 23.52
CA GLU A 530 9.22 -9.63 23.78
C GLU A 530 8.16 -9.19 24.81
N ASN A 531 8.42 -8.11 25.57
CA ASN A 531 7.52 -7.63 26.61
C ASN A 531 6.53 -6.55 26.14
N VAL A 532 6.61 -6.05 24.91
CA VAL A 532 5.65 -5.06 24.35
C VAL A 532 4.29 -5.69 24.01
N ASP A 533 3.26 -4.88 23.79
CA ASP A 533 1.92 -5.39 23.49
C ASP A 533 1.74 -5.78 22.02
N ALA A 534 2.33 -4.99 21.11
CA ALA A 534 2.43 -5.36 19.70
C ALA A 534 3.74 -4.90 19.03
N LEU A 535 4.22 -5.67 18.04
CA LEU A 535 5.48 -5.44 17.32
C LEU A 535 5.32 -5.72 15.82
N ILE A 536 5.38 -4.68 14.99
CA ILE A 536 5.35 -4.80 13.52
C ILE A 536 6.78 -4.82 12.99
N VAL A 537 7.20 -5.95 12.44
CA VAL A 537 8.45 -6.06 11.66
C VAL A 537 8.14 -5.71 10.21
N ALA A 538 8.76 -4.63 9.74
CA ALA A 538 8.53 -4.07 8.41
C ALA A 538 9.76 -4.13 7.48
N TYR A 539 10.83 -4.84 7.91
CA TYR A 539 12.02 -5.29 7.17
C TYR A 539 12.95 -4.21 6.59
N GLU A 540 12.43 -3.13 6.00
CA GLU A 540 13.18 -2.08 5.30
C GLU A 540 12.62 -0.68 5.62
N ASP A 541 13.50 0.32 5.72
CA ASP A 541 13.17 1.71 6.01
C ASP A 541 12.85 2.48 4.72
N ASN A 542 11.57 2.49 4.32
CA ASN A 542 11.07 3.19 3.14
C ASN A 542 9.65 3.75 3.38
N GLU A 543 9.13 4.56 2.45
CA GLU A 543 7.86 5.25 2.66
C GLU A 543 6.64 4.30 2.56
N TRP A 544 6.72 3.21 1.78
CA TRP A 544 5.66 2.21 1.71
C TRP A 544 5.58 1.38 3.00
N SER A 545 6.71 0.96 3.57
CA SER A 545 6.74 0.18 4.82
C SER A 545 6.26 1.02 6.01
N LYS A 546 6.62 2.32 6.03
CA LYS A 546 6.08 3.33 6.97
C LYS A 546 4.57 3.49 6.83
N SER A 547 4.08 3.82 5.64
CA SER A 547 2.65 4.04 5.44
C SER A 547 1.86 2.77 5.77
N TYR A 548 2.20 1.63 5.16
CA TYR A 548 1.44 0.40 5.38
C TYR A 548 1.51 -0.13 6.82
N SER A 549 2.59 0.06 7.56
CA SER A 549 2.60 -0.29 9.00
C SER A 549 1.66 0.60 9.82
N ALA A 550 1.59 1.89 9.52
CA ALA A 550 0.61 2.80 10.13
C ALA A 550 -0.84 2.45 9.74
N GLN A 551 -1.08 1.98 8.50
CA GLN A 551 -2.39 1.48 8.07
C GLN A 551 -2.76 0.16 8.76
N LEU A 552 -1.79 -0.75 8.98
CA LEU A 552 -1.98 -2.03 9.68
C LEU A 552 -2.45 -1.81 11.12
N ILE A 553 -1.86 -0.85 11.84
CA ILE A 553 -2.23 -0.50 13.22
C ILE A 553 -3.73 -0.20 13.36
N PHE A 554 -4.36 0.45 12.37
CA PHE A 554 -5.78 0.79 12.39
C PHE A 554 -6.67 -0.13 11.52
N GLY A 555 -6.12 -1.19 10.93
CA GLY A 555 -6.86 -2.13 10.08
C GLY A 555 -7.19 -1.60 8.68
N GLY A 556 -6.49 -0.59 8.18
CA GLY A 556 -6.57 -0.20 6.76
C GLY A 556 -6.00 -1.24 5.80
N ILE A 557 -5.10 -2.10 6.32
CA ILE A 557 -4.64 -3.35 5.68
C ILE A 557 -4.60 -4.49 6.71
N ALA A 558 -4.44 -5.71 6.22
CA ALA A 558 -4.31 -6.92 7.03
C ALA A 558 -2.83 -7.33 7.19
N ALA A 559 -2.42 -7.69 8.40
CA ALA A 559 -1.16 -8.39 8.64
C ALA A 559 -1.24 -9.80 8.04
N LYS A 560 -0.19 -10.22 7.33
CA LYS A 560 -0.11 -11.53 6.65
C LYS A 560 1.27 -12.18 6.70
N GLY A 561 2.33 -11.39 6.84
CA GLY A 561 3.71 -11.89 6.84
C GLY A 561 3.98 -12.86 7.99
N LYS A 562 5.04 -13.66 7.81
CA LYS A 562 5.65 -14.53 8.83
C LYS A 562 7.15 -14.28 8.85
N LEU A 563 7.82 -14.50 9.98
CA LEU A 563 9.27 -14.41 10.05
C LEU A 563 9.90 -15.48 9.13
N PRO A 564 10.80 -15.12 8.21
CA PRO A 564 11.55 -16.07 7.38
C PRO A 564 12.77 -16.67 8.09
N VAL A 565 13.09 -16.16 9.28
CA VAL A 565 14.28 -16.50 10.07
C VAL A 565 13.98 -16.42 11.56
N THR A 566 14.67 -17.25 12.34
CA THR A 566 14.71 -17.18 13.80
C THR A 566 15.63 -16.03 14.20
N ALA A 567 15.02 -14.97 14.72
CA ALA A 567 15.74 -13.79 15.20
C ALA A 567 16.19 -13.93 16.66
N THR A 568 15.36 -14.55 17.50
CA THR A 568 15.67 -14.86 18.91
C THR A 568 14.93 -16.13 19.35
N GLN A 569 15.20 -16.65 20.55
CA GLN A 569 14.43 -17.75 21.15
C GLN A 569 12.91 -17.44 21.33
N PHE A 570 12.52 -16.17 21.27
CA PHE A 570 11.12 -15.72 21.35
C PHE A 570 10.49 -15.45 19.97
N TYR A 571 11.30 -15.42 18.91
CA TYR A 571 10.92 -15.01 17.56
C TYR A 571 11.55 -15.96 16.54
N VAL A 572 10.92 -17.12 16.35
CA VAL A 572 11.36 -18.19 15.46
C VAL A 572 10.76 -18.06 14.05
N GLU A 573 11.34 -18.79 13.08
CA GLU A 573 10.78 -18.89 11.72
C GLU A 573 9.30 -19.34 11.74
N GLY A 574 8.52 -18.83 10.78
CA GLY A 574 7.08 -19.08 10.69
C GLY A 574 6.21 -18.25 11.65
N MET A 575 6.77 -17.56 12.64
CA MET A 575 5.97 -16.72 13.55
C MET A 575 5.39 -15.48 12.87
N GLY A 576 4.13 -15.19 13.15
CA GLY A 576 3.46 -13.94 12.78
C GLY A 576 1.95 -14.10 12.82
N GLU A 577 1.23 -13.09 13.30
CA GLU A 577 -0.22 -13.10 13.41
C GLU A 577 -0.90 -12.59 12.13
N ASN A 578 -2.13 -13.03 11.89
CA ASN A 578 -2.97 -12.56 10.81
C ASN A 578 -4.01 -11.59 11.37
N THR A 579 -4.27 -10.48 10.68
CA THR A 579 -5.40 -9.59 11.01
C THR A 579 -6.33 -9.42 9.81
N LEU A 580 -7.45 -8.73 10.00
CA LEU A 580 -8.41 -8.39 8.95
C LEU A 580 -8.27 -6.92 8.56
N LYS A 581 -8.54 -6.61 7.28
CA LYS A 581 -8.81 -5.23 6.86
C LYS A 581 -10.21 -4.84 7.32
N THR A 582 -10.32 -3.75 8.06
CA THR A 582 -11.56 -3.25 8.66
C THR A 582 -11.83 -1.76 8.37
N ARG A 583 -10.80 -0.97 8.02
CA ARG A 583 -10.89 0.47 7.70
C ARG A 583 -10.41 0.75 6.26
N PHE A 584 -10.47 2.02 5.86
CA PHE A 584 -9.90 2.48 4.59
C PHE A 584 -8.41 2.09 4.45
N LYS A 585 -8.04 1.51 3.30
CA LYS A 585 -6.64 1.53 2.81
C LYS A 585 -6.38 2.87 2.14
N TYR A 586 -5.16 3.42 2.24
CA TYR A 586 -4.74 4.61 1.50
C TYR A 586 -3.67 4.19 0.47
N THR A 587 -3.97 4.37 -0.82
CA THR A 587 -3.12 3.80 -1.88
C THR A 587 -3.26 4.51 -3.24
N ILE A 588 -2.52 4.04 -4.26
CA ILE A 588 -2.57 4.58 -5.62
C ILE A 588 -3.73 3.97 -6.44
N PRO A 589 -4.32 4.72 -7.40
CA PRO A 589 -5.40 4.22 -8.28
C PRO A 589 -5.08 2.90 -8.99
N GLU A 590 -3.82 2.73 -9.42
CA GLU A 590 -3.37 1.61 -10.23
C GLU A 590 -3.39 0.26 -9.49
N GLU A 591 -3.39 0.24 -8.15
CA GLU A 591 -3.63 -1.00 -7.39
C GLU A 591 -5.03 -1.60 -7.62
N LEU A 592 -6.00 -0.76 -8.01
CA LEU A 592 -7.36 -1.14 -8.41
C LEU A 592 -7.55 -1.12 -9.94
N CYS A 593 -6.47 -1.13 -10.71
CA CYS A 593 -6.45 -0.96 -12.17
C CYS A 593 -7.11 0.35 -12.66
N VAL A 594 -7.25 1.37 -11.80
CA VAL A 594 -7.72 2.70 -12.19
C VAL A 594 -6.53 3.54 -12.65
N ASN A 595 -6.61 4.18 -13.82
CA ASN A 595 -5.51 4.97 -14.35
C ASN A 595 -5.51 6.39 -13.77
N SER A 596 -4.48 6.76 -13.01
CA SER A 596 -4.33 8.08 -12.38
C SER A 596 -4.38 9.24 -13.38
N ASN A 597 -4.01 9.03 -14.65
CA ASN A 597 -4.11 10.05 -15.69
C ASN A 597 -5.56 10.34 -16.11
N GLN A 598 -6.49 9.40 -15.90
CA GLN A 598 -7.93 9.70 -16.03
C GLN A 598 -8.40 10.56 -14.84
N LEU A 599 -7.89 10.30 -13.63
CA LEU A 599 -8.22 11.10 -12.45
C LEU A 599 -7.66 12.54 -12.50
N LYS A 600 -6.62 12.82 -13.31
CA LYS A 600 -6.16 14.20 -13.60
C LYS A 600 -7.24 15.10 -14.23
N LYS A 601 -8.35 14.53 -14.73
CA LYS A 601 -9.55 15.31 -15.10
C LYS A 601 -10.20 15.98 -13.89
N ILE A 602 -10.14 15.36 -12.70
CA ILE A 602 -10.63 15.94 -11.44
C ILE A 602 -9.77 17.14 -11.05
N ASP A 603 -8.43 17.01 -11.07
CA ASP A 603 -7.51 18.15 -10.89
C ASP A 603 -7.86 19.31 -11.84
N SER A 604 -8.13 18.98 -13.11
CA SER A 604 -8.46 19.96 -14.15
C SER A 604 -9.80 20.68 -13.90
N LEU A 605 -10.84 19.96 -13.46
CA LEU A 605 -12.14 20.51 -13.11
C LEU A 605 -12.09 21.36 -11.84
N ALA A 606 -11.31 20.93 -10.83
CA ALA A 606 -11.10 21.68 -9.59
C ALA A 606 -10.42 23.03 -9.86
N ILE A 607 -9.35 23.03 -10.69
CA ILE A 607 -8.64 24.24 -11.11
C ILE A 607 -9.54 25.13 -11.99
N TYR A 608 -10.34 24.54 -12.88
CA TYR A 608 -11.30 25.30 -13.70
C TYR A 608 -12.34 26.01 -12.83
N GLY A 609 -12.91 25.34 -11.81
CA GLY A 609 -13.84 25.96 -10.87
C GLY A 609 -13.25 27.15 -10.11
N ILE A 610 -11.99 27.03 -9.66
CA ILE A 610 -11.25 28.14 -9.03
C ILE A 610 -11.07 29.30 -10.01
N ASN A 611 -10.61 29.02 -11.24
CA ASN A 611 -10.37 30.05 -12.26
C ASN A 611 -11.67 30.78 -12.65
N GLN A 612 -12.80 30.09 -12.75
CA GLN A 612 -14.12 30.72 -12.97
C GLN A 612 -14.65 31.47 -11.74
N HIS A 613 -13.97 31.41 -10.59
CA HIS A 613 -14.42 31.92 -9.28
C HIS A 613 -15.75 31.30 -8.85
N ALA A 614 -15.90 29.98 -9.04
CA ALA A 614 -16.99 29.19 -8.48
C ALA A 614 -16.78 28.86 -7.00
N TYR A 615 -15.53 28.84 -6.54
CA TYR A 615 -15.08 28.73 -5.15
C TYR A 615 -13.60 29.15 -5.06
N PRO A 616 -13.12 29.74 -3.95
CA PRO A 616 -11.69 30.00 -3.73
C PRO A 616 -10.81 28.74 -3.68
N GLY A 617 -11.35 27.65 -3.14
CA GLY A 617 -10.64 26.39 -2.98
C GLY A 617 -11.56 25.24 -2.57
N CYS A 618 -11.04 24.01 -2.66
CA CYS A 618 -11.80 22.80 -2.39
C CYS A 618 -10.93 21.63 -1.90
N GLN A 619 -11.59 20.63 -1.31
CA GLN A 619 -11.10 19.26 -1.11
C GLN A 619 -11.89 18.31 -2.00
N VAL A 620 -11.21 17.31 -2.58
CA VAL A 620 -11.85 16.18 -3.27
C VAL A 620 -11.27 14.87 -2.73
N PHE A 621 -12.15 13.96 -2.33
CA PHE A 621 -11.83 12.63 -1.83
C PHE A 621 -12.61 11.58 -2.63
N VAL A 622 -11.93 10.52 -3.05
CA VAL A 622 -12.54 9.36 -3.71
C VAL A 622 -11.94 8.07 -3.13
N ALA A 623 -12.82 7.19 -2.65
CA ALA A 623 -12.48 5.81 -2.31
C ALA A 623 -13.29 4.84 -3.17
N LYS A 624 -12.69 3.68 -3.48
CA LYS A 624 -13.34 2.55 -4.16
C LYS A 624 -13.00 1.23 -3.46
N SER A 625 -14.00 0.38 -3.22
CA SER A 625 -13.84 -0.93 -2.56
C SER A 625 -13.14 -0.81 -1.18
N GLY A 626 -13.42 0.27 -0.46
CA GLY A 626 -12.77 0.62 0.80
C GLY A 626 -11.28 1.00 0.68
N ASN A 627 -10.83 1.49 -0.47
CA ASN A 627 -9.46 2.01 -0.67
C ASN A 627 -9.53 3.45 -1.19
N VAL A 628 -8.93 4.40 -0.47
CA VAL A 628 -8.77 5.80 -0.88
C VAL A 628 -7.72 5.85 -1.99
N ILE A 629 -8.16 6.25 -3.18
CA ILE A 629 -7.33 6.36 -4.38
C ILE A 629 -7.14 7.83 -4.83
N TYR A 630 -7.86 8.76 -4.22
CA TYR A 630 -7.71 10.19 -4.46
C TYR A 630 -8.06 10.97 -3.20
N ASN A 631 -7.17 11.83 -2.72
CA ASN A 631 -7.41 12.73 -1.58
C ASN A 631 -6.55 13.99 -1.77
N LYS A 632 -7.12 15.06 -2.35
CA LYS A 632 -6.39 16.28 -2.72
C LYS A 632 -7.14 17.56 -2.37
N SER A 633 -6.38 18.62 -2.11
CA SER A 633 -6.86 19.99 -1.97
C SER A 633 -6.38 20.89 -3.10
N PHE A 634 -7.20 21.88 -3.44
CA PHE A 634 -6.93 22.86 -4.49
C PHE A 634 -7.29 24.27 -4.03
N GLY A 635 -6.55 25.27 -4.54
CA GLY A 635 -6.83 26.67 -4.30
C GLY A 635 -6.51 27.15 -2.89
N TYR A 636 -7.26 28.16 -2.45
CA TYR A 636 -6.99 28.92 -1.24
C TYR A 636 -8.27 29.13 -0.42
N HIS A 637 -8.13 29.54 0.84
CA HIS A 637 -9.28 29.83 1.72
C HIS A 637 -10.11 31.01 1.21
N THR A 638 -9.48 31.99 0.57
CA THR A 638 -10.10 33.19 -0.03
C THR A 638 -9.42 33.54 -1.35
N TYR A 639 -10.09 34.31 -2.22
CA TYR A 639 -9.50 34.81 -3.48
C TYR A 639 -8.28 35.75 -3.29
N GLU A 640 -7.95 36.14 -2.06
CA GLU A 640 -6.71 36.86 -1.74
C GLU A 640 -5.46 35.95 -1.79
N ASN A 641 -5.66 34.63 -1.91
CA ASN A 641 -4.59 33.62 -2.06
C ASN A 641 -3.56 33.55 -0.90
N LYS A 642 -3.96 33.97 0.31
CA LYS A 642 -3.08 34.02 1.51
C LYS A 642 -2.83 32.66 2.17
N ILE A 643 -3.84 31.79 2.23
CA ILE A 643 -3.77 30.47 2.88
C ILE A 643 -4.21 29.40 1.88
N LYS A 644 -3.31 28.46 1.54
CA LYS A 644 -3.63 27.31 0.67
C LYS A 644 -4.51 26.31 1.41
N VAL A 645 -5.49 25.73 0.72
CA VAL A 645 -6.30 24.62 1.27
C VAL A 645 -5.42 23.38 1.47
N LYS A 646 -5.57 22.73 2.61
CA LYS A 646 -4.97 21.43 2.96
C LYS A 646 -6.06 20.37 3.15
N ASN A 647 -5.71 19.09 3.00
CA ASN A 647 -6.64 17.97 3.30
C ASN A 647 -7.10 17.97 4.78
N THR A 648 -6.38 18.67 5.66
CA THR A 648 -6.69 18.81 7.08
C THR A 648 -7.56 20.03 7.41
N ASP A 649 -7.85 20.91 6.46
CA ASP A 649 -8.70 22.08 6.68
C ASP A 649 -10.18 21.69 6.75
N ILE A 650 -10.99 22.52 7.41
CA ILE A 650 -12.34 22.17 7.85
C ILE A 650 -13.36 23.13 7.23
N TYR A 651 -14.37 22.58 6.58
CA TYR A 651 -15.43 23.32 5.88
C TYR A 651 -16.75 23.25 6.64
N ASP A 652 -17.58 24.30 6.50
CA ASP A 652 -19.00 24.26 6.86
C ASP A 652 -19.73 23.34 5.87
N LEU A 653 -20.34 22.27 6.39
CA LEU A 653 -21.01 21.27 5.57
C LEU A 653 -22.44 21.67 5.16
N ALA A 654 -23.00 22.71 5.77
CA ALA A 654 -24.39 23.16 5.62
C ALA A 654 -25.37 21.98 5.68
N SER A 655 -26.19 21.79 4.63
CA SER A 655 -27.24 20.77 4.58
C SER A 655 -26.78 19.30 4.63
N ILE A 656 -25.48 19.00 4.54
CA ILE A 656 -24.97 17.65 4.84
C ILE A 656 -25.13 17.31 6.33
N THR A 657 -25.23 18.30 7.22
CA THR A 657 -25.60 18.12 8.64
C THR A 657 -26.82 17.22 8.83
N LYS A 658 -27.79 17.28 7.89
CA LYS A 658 -28.98 16.41 7.86
C LYS A 658 -28.63 14.93 7.85
N ILE A 659 -27.73 14.51 6.97
CA ILE A 659 -27.34 13.10 6.82
C ILE A 659 -26.20 12.68 7.76
N ALA A 660 -25.43 13.65 8.26
CA ALA A 660 -24.24 13.40 9.06
C ALA A 660 -24.47 13.49 10.58
N ALA A 661 -25.48 14.24 11.04
CA ALA A 661 -25.87 14.34 12.45
C ALA A 661 -27.30 13.84 12.68
N SER A 662 -28.31 14.53 12.14
CA SER A 662 -29.72 14.22 12.46
C SER A 662 -30.16 12.84 11.98
N LEU A 663 -29.93 12.48 10.71
CA LEU A 663 -30.31 11.16 10.20
C LEU A 663 -29.50 10.04 10.85
N ALA A 664 -28.23 10.29 11.21
CA ALA A 664 -27.42 9.35 11.99
C ALA A 664 -28.09 9.04 13.34
N GLY A 665 -28.53 10.09 14.05
CA GLY A 665 -29.28 9.96 15.30
C GLY A 665 -30.66 9.30 15.13
N VAL A 666 -31.43 9.67 14.11
CA VAL A 666 -32.72 9.01 13.78
C VAL A 666 -32.52 7.52 13.53
N MET A 667 -31.54 7.15 12.71
CA MET A 667 -31.22 5.76 12.44
C MET A 667 -30.83 5.04 13.73
N LYS A 668 -30.06 5.67 14.63
CA LYS A 668 -29.69 5.01 15.89
C LYS A 668 -30.86 4.81 16.85
N LEU A 669 -31.71 5.82 17.03
CA LEU A 669 -32.89 5.70 17.88
C LEU A 669 -33.89 4.65 17.34
N HIS A 670 -33.95 4.47 16.01
CA HIS A 670 -34.75 3.42 15.37
C HIS A 670 -34.10 2.03 15.52
N ASP A 671 -32.77 1.94 15.38
CA ASP A 671 -31.95 0.73 15.66
C ASP A 671 -32.07 0.29 17.14
N GLU A 672 -32.24 1.24 18.05
CA GLU A 672 -32.48 1.04 19.49
C GLU A 672 -33.96 0.80 19.83
N ASN A 673 -34.87 0.76 18.84
CA ASN A 673 -36.32 0.57 18.97
C ASN A 673 -37.03 1.65 19.82
N LEU A 674 -36.46 2.86 19.89
CA LEU A 674 -37.02 4.01 20.62
C LEU A 674 -38.00 4.84 19.77
N ILE A 675 -37.88 4.76 18.44
CA ILE A 675 -38.78 5.36 17.44
C ILE A 675 -38.91 4.43 16.21
N THR A 676 -39.88 4.67 15.34
CA THR A 676 -39.92 4.17 13.96
C THR A 676 -39.95 5.32 12.95
N LEU A 677 -39.83 5.02 11.65
CA LEU A 677 -40.02 6.03 10.61
C LEU A 677 -41.50 6.45 10.44
N ASP A 678 -42.47 5.65 10.87
CA ASP A 678 -43.89 5.95 10.65
C ASP A 678 -44.58 6.66 11.82
N ASP A 679 -43.87 6.79 12.94
CA ASP A 679 -44.23 7.57 14.13
C ASP A 679 -44.58 9.03 13.79
N LYS A 680 -45.48 9.61 14.58
CA LYS A 680 -46.06 10.93 14.35
C LYS A 680 -45.36 12.01 15.17
N LEU A 681 -45.31 13.24 14.65
CA LEU A 681 -44.54 14.31 15.31
C LEU A 681 -45.09 14.66 16.72
N CYS A 682 -46.38 14.44 16.98
CA CYS A 682 -46.96 14.56 18.33
C CYS A 682 -46.38 13.56 19.33
N ASP A 683 -46.12 12.33 18.91
CA ASP A 683 -45.73 11.20 19.78
C ASP A 683 -44.44 11.51 20.57
N PHE A 684 -43.58 12.35 19.99
CA PHE A 684 -42.32 12.81 20.59
C PHE A 684 -42.25 14.30 20.92
N LEU A 685 -43.16 15.14 20.39
CA LEU A 685 -43.25 16.58 20.70
C LEU A 685 -44.71 16.99 21.06
N PRO A 686 -45.12 16.86 22.33
CA PRO A 686 -46.44 17.28 22.82
C PRO A 686 -46.78 18.76 22.62
N SER A 687 -45.77 19.60 22.36
CA SER A 687 -45.95 20.98 21.88
C SER A 687 -46.58 21.08 20.48
N LEU A 688 -46.81 19.95 19.80
CA LEU A 688 -47.48 19.84 18.51
C LEU A 688 -48.90 19.26 18.58
N ASP A 689 -49.35 18.76 19.73
CA ASP A 689 -50.62 18.00 19.86
C ASP A 689 -51.85 18.77 19.36
N SER A 690 -51.82 20.10 19.51
CA SER A 690 -52.89 21.02 19.09
C SER A 690 -52.63 21.73 17.75
N CYS A 691 -51.58 21.37 17.01
CA CYS A 691 -51.16 22.08 15.79
C CYS A 691 -51.26 21.23 14.51
N ASN A 692 -51.21 21.89 13.35
CA ASN A 692 -51.37 21.29 12.01
C ASN A 692 -50.19 20.39 11.55
N LYS A 693 -49.40 19.85 12.48
CA LYS A 693 -48.22 18.99 12.22
C LYS A 693 -48.28 17.66 12.94
N SER A 694 -49.20 17.47 13.90
CA SER A 694 -49.31 16.25 14.70
C SER A 694 -49.37 14.99 13.83
N SER A 695 -50.24 14.96 12.81
CA SER A 695 -50.48 13.78 11.94
C SER A 695 -49.34 13.43 10.95
N VAL A 696 -48.32 14.27 10.80
CA VAL A 696 -47.18 14.03 9.91
C VAL A 696 -46.32 12.91 10.48
N SER A 697 -45.94 11.92 9.67
CA SER A 697 -44.95 10.92 10.08
C SER A 697 -43.51 11.34 9.77
N LEU A 698 -42.56 10.84 10.55
CA LEU A 698 -41.13 11.08 10.37
C LEU A 698 -40.64 10.73 8.95
N ARG A 699 -41.17 9.68 8.33
CA ARG A 699 -40.91 9.26 6.94
C ARG A 699 -41.27 10.35 5.92
N ASN A 700 -42.44 10.97 6.06
CA ASN A 700 -42.88 12.06 5.18
C ASN A 700 -42.02 13.33 5.37
N LEU A 701 -41.55 13.57 6.59
CA LEU A 701 -40.67 14.70 6.91
C LEU A 701 -39.27 14.51 6.30
N LEU A 702 -38.68 13.33 6.49
CA LEU A 702 -37.37 12.95 6.00
C LEU A 702 -37.30 12.81 4.47
N ALA A 703 -38.39 12.39 3.83
CA ALA A 703 -38.50 12.33 2.36
C ALA A 703 -38.87 13.69 1.71
N HIS A 704 -38.96 14.77 2.49
CA HIS A 704 -39.35 16.11 2.04
C HIS A 704 -40.70 16.14 1.27
N GLN A 705 -41.75 15.53 1.82
CA GLN A 705 -43.12 15.65 1.29
C GLN A 705 -44.18 15.96 2.38
N ALA A 706 -43.77 16.25 3.60
CA ALA A 706 -44.63 16.63 4.73
C ALA A 706 -45.36 17.99 4.58
N GLY A 707 -45.40 18.60 3.39
CA GLY A 707 -46.12 19.86 3.14
C GLY A 707 -45.56 21.12 3.83
N PHE A 708 -44.50 21.01 4.63
CA PHE A 708 -43.91 22.12 5.40
C PHE A 708 -43.49 23.29 4.52
N ARG A 709 -43.37 24.49 5.09
CA ARG A 709 -42.71 25.62 4.43
C ARG A 709 -41.22 25.28 4.20
N ASP A 710 -40.69 25.77 3.08
CA ASP A 710 -39.29 25.62 2.65
C ASP A 710 -38.30 26.15 3.69
N TRP A 711 -38.37 27.45 3.97
CA TRP A 711 -37.43 28.18 4.83
C TRP A 711 -38.13 29.37 5.51
N ILE A 712 -37.61 29.77 6.68
CA ILE A 712 -38.06 30.97 7.41
C ILE A 712 -36.83 31.82 7.76
N PRO A 713 -36.70 33.05 7.23
CA PRO A 713 -35.62 33.96 7.60
C PRO A 713 -35.86 34.59 8.98
N PHE A 714 -35.60 33.83 10.05
CA PHE A 714 -35.86 34.23 11.44
C PHE A 714 -35.23 35.59 11.80
N TYR A 715 -34.00 35.81 11.34
CA TYR A 715 -33.22 37.03 11.58
C TYR A 715 -33.91 38.32 11.11
N LEU A 716 -34.75 38.28 10.06
CA LEU A 716 -35.48 39.47 9.58
C LEU A 716 -36.48 40.01 10.60
N LYS A 717 -36.88 39.21 11.61
CA LYS A 717 -37.69 39.70 12.74
C LYS A 717 -36.84 40.29 13.89
N THR A 718 -35.52 40.20 13.81
CA THR A 718 -34.54 40.74 14.77
C THR A 718 -33.84 42.03 14.31
N ILE A 719 -34.06 42.43 13.06
CA ILE A 719 -33.52 43.66 12.46
C ILE A 719 -34.63 44.72 12.34
N ASN A 720 -34.26 46.01 12.40
CA ASN A 720 -35.12 47.14 12.08
C ASN A 720 -34.29 48.25 11.40
N LYS A 721 -34.70 48.74 10.22
CA LYS A 721 -33.95 49.73 9.41
C LYS A 721 -32.45 49.41 9.20
N GLY A 722 -32.10 48.12 9.21
CA GLY A 722 -30.71 47.65 9.10
C GLY A 722 -29.93 47.60 10.41
N GLU A 723 -30.51 47.99 11.55
CA GLU A 723 -29.91 47.84 12.88
C GLU A 723 -30.49 46.64 13.63
N TYR A 724 -29.72 46.09 14.57
CA TYR A 724 -30.19 45.05 15.48
C TYR A 724 -31.24 45.62 16.45
N LYS A 725 -32.33 44.89 16.70
CA LYS A 725 -33.30 45.28 17.71
C LYS A 725 -32.67 45.27 19.12
N PRO A 726 -32.89 46.32 19.93
CA PRO A 726 -32.46 46.34 21.33
C PRO A 726 -32.92 45.11 22.10
N GLY A 727 -32.06 44.59 22.97
CA GLY A 727 -32.33 43.40 23.79
C GLY A 727 -32.15 42.05 23.09
N VAL A 728 -32.12 41.99 21.76
CA VAL A 728 -32.01 40.69 21.05
C VAL A 728 -30.57 40.19 20.94
N TYR A 729 -29.60 41.10 20.76
CA TYR A 729 -28.19 40.76 20.63
C TYR A 729 -27.27 41.61 21.52
N SER A 730 -26.16 41.01 21.94
CA SER A 730 -25.03 41.64 22.63
C SER A 730 -23.75 41.48 21.81
N LYS A 731 -22.81 42.41 22.00
CA LYS A 731 -21.43 42.28 21.48
C LYS A 731 -20.53 41.40 22.35
N VAL A 732 -20.94 41.11 23.58
CA VAL A 732 -20.18 40.38 24.60
C VAL A 732 -21.02 39.21 25.12
N LYS A 733 -20.39 38.04 25.29
CA LYS A 733 -21.04 36.85 25.85
C LYS A 733 -21.37 37.08 27.33
N THR A 734 -22.61 36.80 27.73
CA THR A 734 -23.05 36.79 29.13
C THR A 734 -23.96 35.57 29.39
N ALA A 735 -24.52 35.42 30.59
CA ALA A 735 -25.55 34.40 30.85
C ALA A 735 -26.85 34.68 30.06
N GLU A 736 -27.19 35.96 29.88
CA GLU A 736 -28.35 36.45 29.12
C GLU A 736 -28.14 36.35 27.61
N TYR A 737 -26.88 36.48 27.14
CA TYR A 737 -26.50 36.33 25.74
C TYR A 737 -25.40 35.24 25.59
N PRO A 738 -25.73 33.95 25.77
CA PRO A 738 -24.74 32.87 25.82
C PRO A 738 -24.38 32.33 24.43
N PHE A 739 -25.31 32.41 23.48
CA PHE A 739 -25.22 31.76 22.18
C PHE A 739 -24.54 32.65 21.15
N ARG A 740 -23.44 32.16 20.55
CA ARG A 740 -22.68 32.89 19.53
C ARG A 740 -23.37 32.78 18.16
N VAL A 741 -23.51 33.92 17.50
CA VAL A 741 -24.06 34.04 16.14
C VAL A 741 -22.95 34.33 15.12
N ALA A 742 -21.92 35.08 15.52
CA ALA A 742 -20.77 35.43 14.70
C ALA A 742 -19.60 35.95 15.58
N GLU A 743 -18.60 36.61 14.99
CA GLU A 743 -17.60 37.37 15.74
C GLU A 743 -18.26 38.56 16.47
N ASN A 744 -18.05 38.63 17.78
CA ASN A 744 -18.60 39.67 18.67
C ASN A 744 -20.10 39.95 18.47
N LEU A 745 -20.88 38.87 18.28
CA LEU A 745 -22.33 38.89 18.17
C LEU A 745 -22.93 37.65 18.86
N TYR A 746 -23.71 37.88 19.91
CA TYR A 746 -24.34 36.85 20.74
C TYR A 746 -25.85 37.14 20.87
N ILE A 747 -26.71 36.12 20.80
CA ILE A 747 -28.17 36.27 20.87
C ILE A 747 -28.70 35.96 22.27
N GLN A 748 -29.81 36.61 22.65
CA GLN A 748 -30.49 36.39 23.93
C GLN A 748 -30.85 34.90 24.13
N LYS A 749 -30.71 34.39 25.35
CA LYS A 749 -30.90 32.97 25.71
C LYS A 749 -32.30 32.43 25.36
N ASP A 750 -33.33 33.28 25.41
CA ASP A 750 -34.74 32.89 25.19
C ASP A 750 -35.19 33.06 23.72
N TYR A 751 -34.31 33.40 22.78
CA TYR A 751 -34.67 33.50 21.36
C TYR A 751 -34.91 32.15 20.64
N PRO A 752 -34.24 31.03 20.97
CA PRO A 752 -34.54 29.71 20.42
C PRO A 752 -36.03 29.34 20.50
N ASP A 753 -36.72 29.66 21.60
CA ASP A 753 -38.16 29.47 21.75
C ASP A 753 -38.94 30.27 20.70
N SER A 754 -38.52 31.51 20.44
CA SER A 754 -39.09 32.37 19.40
C SER A 754 -38.80 31.88 17.97
N ILE A 755 -37.83 30.98 17.77
CA ILE A 755 -37.63 30.26 16.50
C ILE A 755 -38.57 29.06 16.46
N MET A 756 -38.55 28.21 17.50
CA MET A 756 -39.38 27.01 17.58
C MET A 756 -40.86 27.32 17.44
N GLN A 757 -41.38 28.32 18.15
CA GLN A 757 -42.79 28.72 18.07
C GLN A 757 -43.21 29.18 16.67
N ARG A 758 -42.30 29.76 15.87
CA ARG A 758 -42.57 30.11 14.47
C ARG A 758 -42.60 28.90 13.54
N ILE A 759 -41.86 27.85 13.87
CA ILE A 759 -41.89 26.57 13.15
C ILE A 759 -43.20 25.85 13.48
N ILE A 760 -43.55 25.71 14.76
CA ILE A 760 -44.81 25.11 15.23
C ILE A 760 -46.02 25.78 14.57
N HIS A 761 -46.08 27.11 14.54
CA HIS A 761 -47.20 27.87 13.96
C HIS A 761 -47.07 28.16 12.44
N SER A 762 -46.09 27.59 11.74
CA SER A 762 -45.96 27.76 10.28
C SER A 762 -47.06 27.02 9.50
N PRO A 763 -47.46 27.48 8.30
CA PRO A 763 -48.41 26.74 7.47
C PRO A 763 -47.80 25.44 6.93
N VAL A 764 -48.64 24.41 6.87
CA VAL A 764 -48.42 23.13 6.17
C VAL A 764 -49.41 23.10 5.00
N THR A 765 -49.05 22.46 3.88
CA THR A 765 -49.99 22.18 2.77
C THR A 765 -50.35 20.70 2.73
N ASP A 766 -51.61 20.39 2.46
CA ASP A 766 -52.12 19.02 2.32
C ASP A 766 -51.71 18.35 1.01
N LYS A 767 -50.98 19.07 0.15
CA LYS A 767 -50.40 18.51 -1.07
C LYS A 767 -49.27 17.53 -0.77
N VAL A 768 -49.47 16.28 -1.17
CA VAL A 768 -48.42 15.25 -1.20
C VAL A 768 -47.58 15.43 -2.48
N GLU A 769 -46.65 16.39 -2.45
CA GLU A 769 -45.67 16.67 -3.50
C GLU A 769 -44.26 16.82 -2.91
N TYR A 770 -43.20 16.48 -3.66
CA TYR A 770 -41.83 16.74 -3.20
C TYR A 770 -41.59 18.25 -3.03
N LYS A 771 -41.25 18.64 -1.80
CA LYS A 771 -41.01 20.02 -1.40
C LYS A 771 -39.94 20.06 -0.33
N TYR A 772 -38.72 20.39 -0.75
CA TYR A 772 -37.57 20.56 0.14
C TYR A 772 -37.89 21.56 1.27
N SER A 773 -37.57 21.18 2.51
CA SER A 773 -37.83 21.97 3.71
C SER A 773 -36.78 21.69 4.79
N ASP A 774 -36.18 22.75 5.33
CA ASP A 774 -35.25 22.66 6.45
C ASP A 774 -35.97 22.59 7.81
N LEU A 775 -37.21 23.09 7.88
CA LEU A 775 -37.94 23.30 9.15
C LEU A 775 -38.19 22.00 9.93
N GLY A 776 -38.36 20.87 9.24
CA GLY A 776 -38.51 19.56 9.88
C GLY A 776 -37.29 19.14 10.71
N TYR A 777 -36.09 19.53 10.30
CA TYR A 777 -34.86 19.13 10.97
C TYR A 777 -34.60 19.88 12.30
N TYR A 778 -35.29 20.99 12.53
CA TYR A 778 -35.36 21.62 13.87
C TYR A 778 -36.14 20.71 14.83
N LEU A 779 -37.27 20.15 14.39
CA LEU A 779 -38.08 19.23 15.20
C LEU A 779 -37.35 17.89 15.44
N ILE A 780 -36.60 17.40 14.43
CA ILE A 780 -35.76 16.20 14.56
C ILE A 780 -34.61 16.42 15.57
N LYS A 781 -34.03 17.62 15.68
CA LYS A 781 -33.07 17.93 16.77
C LYS A 781 -33.72 17.73 18.13
N GLU A 782 -34.85 18.40 18.39
CA GLU A 782 -35.52 18.31 19.70
C GLU A 782 -35.95 16.87 20.04
N MET A 783 -36.40 16.11 19.04
CA MET A 783 -36.69 14.67 19.18
C MET A 783 -35.44 13.88 19.62
N ILE A 784 -34.31 14.05 18.93
CA ILE A 784 -33.07 13.33 19.25
C ILE A 784 -32.59 13.71 20.64
N GLU A 785 -32.56 15.00 20.97
CA GLU A 785 -32.06 15.48 22.26
C GLU A 785 -32.93 15.01 23.44
N ARG A 786 -34.25 14.86 23.20
CA ARG A 786 -35.19 14.27 24.16
C ARG A 786 -34.93 12.78 24.39
N TYR A 787 -34.85 11.96 23.35
CA TYR A 787 -34.68 10.50 23.51
C TYR A 787 -33.27 10.11 23.94
N ALA A 788 -32.24 10.80 23.45
CA ALA A 788 -30.85 10.59 23.87
C ALA A 788 -30.53 11.21 25.25
N ASN A 789 -31.40 12.09 25.77
CA ASN A 789 -31.17 12.90 26.97
C ASN A 789 -29.81 13.65 26.94
N MET A 790 -29.44 14.13 25.76
CA MET A 790 -28.10 14.65 25.43
C MET A 790 -28.17 15.61 24.23
N PRO A 791 -27.44 16.74 24.22
CA PRO A 791 -27.38 17.64 23.06
C PRO A 791 -26.97 16.93 21.77
N LEU A 792 -27.52 17.34 20.62
CA LEU A 792 -27.30 16.69 19.32
C LEU A 792 -25.81 16.65 18.95
N GLU A 793 -25.05 17.67 19.35
CA GLU A 793 -23.61 17.74 19.10
C GLU A 793 -22.82 16.67 19.88
N ASP A 794 -23.18 16.41 21.15
CA ASP A 794 -22.53 15.40 21.97
C ASP A 794 -23.02 13.99 21.63
N TYR A 795 -24.32 13.80 21.36
CA TYR A 795 -24.84 12.52 20.90
C TYR A 795 -24.22 12.10 19.57
N SER A 796 -24.16 13.00 18.58
CA SER A 796 -23.50 12.70 17.29
C SER A 796 -22.00 12.41 17.46
N LYS A 797 -21.32 13.16 18.34
CA LYS A 797 -19.90 12.96 18.63
C LYS A 797 -19.63 11.61 19.30
N ASN A 798 -20.38 11.27 20.35
CA ASN A 798 -20.12 10.11 21.19
C ASN A 798 -20.58 8.81 20.51
N THR A 799 -21.71 8.84 19.78
CA THR A 799 -22.27 7.67 19.08
C THR A 799 -21.55 7.38 17.76
N PHE A 800 -21.12 8.41 17.02
CA PHE A 800 -20.55 8.24 15.67
C PHE A 800 -19.15 8.82 15.52
N TYR A 801 -18.93 10.12 15.77
CA TYR A 801 -17.69 10.75 15.31
C TYR A 801 -16.44 10.25 16.04
N ALA A 802 -16.48 10.09 17.37
CA ALA A 802 -15.33 9.64 18.13
C ALA A 802 -14.96 8.16 17.84
N PRO A 803 -15.89 7.17 17.84
CA PRO A 803 -15.51 5.79 17.59
C PRO A 803 -15.09 5.53 16.13
N LEU A 804 -15.68 6.26 15.17
CA LEU A 804 -15.25 6.24 13.76
C LEU A 804 -13.87 6.91 13.52
N GLY A 805 -13.35 7.68 14.48
CA GLY A 805 -12.10 8.44 14.36
C GLY A 805 -12.24 9.73 13.53
N MET A 806 -13.43 10.32 13.48
CA MET A 806 -13.78 11.54 12.73
C MET A 806 -13.41 12.81 13.51
N THR A 807 -12.11 13.05 13.73
CA THR A 807 -11.65 14.05 14.71
C THR A 807 -11.84 15.50 14.28
N THR A 808 -12.00 15.79 12.99
CA THR A 808 -12.39 17.13 12.51
C THR A 808 -13.90 17.38 12.51
N SER A 809 -14.72 16.33 12.66
CA SER A 809 -16.17 16.43 12.55
C SER A 809 -16.83 16.93 13.84
N GLY A 810 -17.64 17.98 13.73
CA GLY A 810 -18.44 18.47 14.86
C GLY A 810 -18.98 19.88 14.67
N PHE A 811 -19.75 20.31 15.67
CA PHE A 811 -20.28 21.67 15.76
C PHE A 811 -19.28 22.61 16.45
N ARG A 812 -19.51 23.92 16.29
CA ARG A 812 -18.81 25.03 16.97
C ARG A 812 -17.27 24.93 16.87
N PRO A 813 -16.70 24.80 15.65
CA PRO A 813 -15.30 24.40 15.47
C PRO A 813 -14.26 25.43 15.98
N ARG A 814 -14.64 26.71 16.14
CA ARG A 814 -13.79 27.76 16.73
C ARG A 814 -13.44 27.52 18.19
N GLU A 815 -14.15 26.61 18.87
CA GLU A 815 -13.83 26.18 20.24
C GLU A 815 -12.76 25.07 20.28
N LYS A 816 -12.40 24.50 19.13
CA LYS A 816 -11.51 23.33 18.99
C LYS A 816 -10.30 23.58 18.08
N PHE A 817 -10.44 24.45 17.07
CA PHE A 817 -9.45 24.65 16.02
C PHE A 817 -9.12 26.13 15.78
N PRO A 818 -7.86 26.47 15.46
CA PRO A 818 -7.48 27.83 15.09
C PRO A 818 -8.09 28.24 13.74
N LEU A 819 -8.37 29.54 13.57
CA LEU A 819 -9.02 30.09 12.37
C LEU A 819 -8.30 29.73 11.05
N ASN A 820 -6.97 29.54 11.06
CA ASN A 820 -6.21 29.14 9.87
C ASN A 820 -6.38 27.67 9.44
N ARG A 821 -7.16 26.87 10.20
CA ARG A 821 -7.65 25.52 9.82
C ARG A 821 -9.11 25.52 9.38
N LEU A 822 -9.82 26.62 9.56
CA LEU A 822 -11.25 26.75 9.24
C LEU A 822 -11.41 27.56 7.96
N VAL A 823 -12.17 27.06 7.00
CA VAL A 823 -12.37 27.77 5.73
C VAL A 823 -13.54 28.76 5.87
N PRO A 824 -13.37 30.06 5.54
CA PRO A 824 -14.41 31.06 5.66
C PRO A 824 -15.51 30.87 4.60
N THR A 825 -16.75 31.22 4.94
CA THR A 825 -17.93 30.99 4.10
C THR A 825 -18.33 32.23 3.30
N GLU A 826 -19.04 33.19 3.89
CA GLU A 826 -19.55 34.40 3.20
C GLU A 826 -19.21 35.69 3.94
N TYR A 827 -19.24 36.84 3.26
CA TYR A 827 -19.41 38.13 3.92
C TYR A 827 -20.91 38.46 3.99
N ASP A 828 -21.53 38.21 5.14
CA ASP A 828 -22.97 38.39 5.32
C ASP A 828 -23.35 39.87 5.44
N MET A 829 -23.65 40.49 4.30
CA MET A 829 -24.16 41.87 4.23
C MET A 829 -25.56 42.04 4.82
N SER A 830 -26.33 40.97 4.98
CA SER A 830 -27.77 41.01 5.26
C SER A 830 -28.13 41.00 6.76
N PHE A 831 -27.32 40.29 7.56
CA PHE A 831 -27.58 40.06 8.97
C PHE A 831 -26.37 40.40 9.83
N ARG A 832 -25.30 39.59 9.75
CA ARG A 832 -24.16 39.63 10.70
C ARG A 832 -23.14 40.74 10.40
N LYS A 833 -23.16 41.31 9.18
CA LYS A 833 -22.34 42.42 8.67
C LYS A 833 -20.83 42.19 8.79
N GLN A 834 -20.38 40.99 8.48
CA GLN A 834 -18.99 40.56 8.64
C GLN A 834 -18.67 39.31 7.80
N LEU A 835 -17.38 38.99 7.67
CA LEU A 835 -16.93 37.70 7.16
C LEU A 835 -17.22 36.59 8.18
N ILE A 836 -17.97 35.59 7.76
CA ILE A 836 -18.29 34.40 8.54
C ILE A 836 -17.13 33.41 8.43
N HIS A 837 -16.41 33.22 9.54
CA HIS A 837 -15.18 32.42 9.59
C HIS A 837 -15.17 31.47 10.78
N GLY A 838 -15.58 30.21 10.54
CA GLY A 838 -15.67 29.16 11.55
C GLY A 838 -16.95 29.17 12.39
N ASP A 839 -17.78 30.20 12.28
CA ASP A 839 -19.18 30.17 12.72
C ASP A 839 -20.06 29.70 11.55
N VAL A 840 -21.24 29.14 11.82
CA VAL A 840 -22.10 28.52 10.79
C VAL A 840 -22.65 29.55 9.79
N HIS A 841 -22.66 29.18 8.51
CA HIS A 841 -23.22 29.94 7.39
C HIS A 841 -24.72 30.20 7.57
N ASP A 842 -25.52 29.16 7.82
CA ASP A 842 -26.98 29.27 7.97
C ASP A 842 -27.37 30.19 9.13
N GLN A 843 -28.19 31.21 8.84
CA GLN A 843 -28.56 32.25 9.80
C GLN A 843 -29.46 31.70 10.93
N GLY A 844 -30.26 30.66 10.66
CA GLY A 844 -31.14 30.03 11.66
C GLY A 844 -30.34 29.18 12.66
N ALA A 845 -29.40 28.37 12.18
CA ALA A 845 -28.47 27.63 13.01
C ALA A 845 -27.57 28.56 13.84
N ALA A 846 -27.12 29.69 13.26
CA ALA A 846 -26.35 30.70 14.00
C ALA A 846 -27.16 31.32 15.15
N MET A 847 -28.47 31.55 14.96
CA MET A 847 -29.37 32.02 16.02
C MET A 847 -29.72 30.93 17.07
N LEU A 848 -29.34 29.68 16.85
CA LEU A 848 -29.36 28.58 17.83
C LEU A 848 -27.97 28.31 18.45
N GLY A 849 -27.03 29.24 18.35
CA GLY A 849 -25.67 29.09 18.89
C GLY A 849 -24.75 28.16 18.07
N GLY A 850 -25.16 27.81 16.85
CA GLY A 850 -24.36 27.01 15.91
C GLY A 850 -24.73 25.52 15.85
N VAL A 851 -25.73 25.06 16.63
CA VAL A 851 -26.15 23.65 16.68
C VAL A 851 -27.61 23.52 16.20
N ALA A 852 -27.81 22.94 15.03
CA ALA A 852 -29.14 22.65 14.48
C ALA A 852 -29.13 21.34 13.66
N GLY A 853 -30.29 20.73 13.45
CA GLY A 853 -30.38 19.48 12.68
C GLY A 853 -30.23 19.66 11.16
N HIS A 854 -30.49 20.87 10.65
CA HIS A 854 -30.44 21.16 9.21
C HIS A 854 -29.07 21.67 8.74
N ALA A 855 -28.29 22.31 9.63
CA ALA A 855 -27.00 22.96 9.37
C ALA A 855 -26.21 23.16 10.67
N GLY A 856 -24.89 23.39 10.58
CA GLY A 856 -24.01 23.66 11.73
C GLY A 856 -22.84 22.69 11.92
N LEU A 857 -22.86 21.55 11.22
CA LEU A 857 -21.76 20.59 11.26
C LEU A 857 -20.59 21.03 10.35
N PHE A 858 -19.38 20.93 10.88
CA PHE A 858 -18.12 21.16 10.16
C PHE A 858 -17.34 19.85 10.05
N SER A 859 -16.52 19.68 9.01
CA SER A 859 -15.59 18.55 8.84
C SER A 859 -14.56 18.81 7.73
N ASN A 860 -13.48 18.02 7.68
CA ASN A 860 -12.73 17.76 6.44
C ASN A 860 -13.40 16.64 5.61
N ALA A 861 -12.90 16.42 4.39
CA ALA A 861 -13.43 15.41 3.47
C ALA A 861 -13.13 13.96 3.89
N ASN A 862 -11.98 13.73 4.55
CA ASN A 862 -11.53 12.40 4.99
C ASN A 862 -12.44 11.80 6.06
N ASP A 863 -12.81 12.60 7.05
CA ASP A 863 -13.64 12.16 8.17
C ASP A 863 -15.10 11.97 7.74
N LEU A 864 -15.62 12.87 6.91
CA LEU A 864 -16.95 12.71 6.32
C LEU A 864 -17.05 11.46 5.43
N ALA A 865 -15.95 11.06 4.77
CA ALA A 865 -15.89 9.80 4.03
C ALA A 865 -15.97 8.56 4.94
N LYS A 866 -15.46 8.60 6.19
CA LYS A 866 -15.57 7.47 7.15
C LYS A 866 -17.05 7.17 7.44
N LEU A 867 -17.86 8.21 7.64
CA LEU A 867 -19.31 8.06 7.86
C LEU A 867 -20.03 7.56 6.60
N MET A 868 -19.74 8.12 5.42
CA MET A 868 -20.35 7.65 4.17
C MET A 868 -19.95 6.20 3.83
N GLN A 869 -18.73 5.79 4.17
CA GLN A 869 -18.27 4.40 4.05
C GLN A 869 -19.02 3.45 5.01
N MET A 870 -19.27 3.88 6.26
CA MET A 870 -20.10 3.12 7.22
C MET A 870 -21.53 2.91 6.71
N TYR A 871 -22.13 3.95 6.11
CA TYR A 871 -23.43 3.81 5.43
C TYR A 871 -23.37 2.90 4.20
N MET A 872 -22.32 3.01 3.36
CA MET A 872 -22.14 2.16 2.17
C MET A 872 -21.96 0.68 2.55
N GLN A 873 -21.32 0.41 3.68
CA GLN A 873 -21.17 -0.93 4.28
C GLN A 873 -22.38 -1.36 5.13
N PHE A 874 -23.51 -0.66 5.04
CA PHE A 874 -24.75 -0.96 5.76
C PHE A 874 -24.57 -1.11 7.28
N GLY A 875 -23.93 -0.10 7.90
CA GLY A 875 -23.85 0.04 9.35
C GLY A 875 -22.54 -0.43 9.99
N GLU A 876 -21.59 -0.97 9.22
CA GLU A 876 -20.29 -1.43 9.71
C GLU A 876 -19.12 -0.57 9.21
N TYR A 877 -18.21 -0.19 10.11
CA TYR A 877 -16.90 0.35 9.74
C TYR A 877 -15.88 0.08 10.84
N GLY A 878 -14.63 -0.17 10.47
CA GLY A 878 -13.56 -0.40 11.45
C GLY A 878 -13.67 -1.70 12.25
N GLY A 879 -14.55 -2.62 11.84
CA GLY A 879 -14.81 -3.88 12.52
C GLY A 879 -15.89 -3.77 13.61
N GLU A 880 -16.58 -2.62 13.68
CA GLU A 880 -17.65 -2.36 14.62
C GLU A 880 -18.95 -2.05 13.86
N ARG A 881 -20.08 -2.48 14.43
CA ARG A 881 -21.43 -2.23 13.90
C ARG A 881 -22.09 -1.09 14.69
N TYR A 882 -22.35 0.00 13.99
CA TYR A 882 -22.97 1.22 14.51
C TYR A 882 -24.49 1.17 14.41
N LEU A 883 -24.98 0.58 13.31
CA LEU A 883 -26.39 0.43 12.95
C LEU A 883 -26.59 -0.98 12.38
N THR A 884 -27.78 -1.56 12.52
CA THR A 884 -28.18 -2.75 11.75
C THR A 884 -28.23 -2.45 10.25
N LYS A 885 -28.05 -3.49 9.44
CA LYS A 885 -28.03 -3.38 7.98
C LYS A 885 -29.39 -2.93 7.45
N GLU A 886 -30.43 -3.46 8.08
CA GLU A 886 -31.83 -3.30 7.78
C GLU A 886 -32.25 -1.84 7.90
N ILE A 887 -31.84 -1.15 8.98
CA ILE A 887 -32.10 0.28 9.21
C ILE A 887 -31.45 1.17 8.14
N VAL A 888 -30.19 0.88 7.76
CA VAL A 888 -29.50 1.65 6.72
C VAL A 888 -30.13 1.40 5.35
N GLN A 889 -30.48 0.15 5.03
CA GLN A 889 -31.19 -0.20 3.79
C GLN A 889 -32.58 0.46 3.72
N GLU A 890 -33.31 0.51 4.83
CA GLU A 890 -34.61 1.18 4.96
C GLU A 890 -34.52 2.70 4.74
N CYS A 891 -33.41 3.33 5.08
CA CYS A 891 -33.22 4.77 4.90
C CYS A 891 -32.72 5.14 3.49
N ILE A 892 -31.90 4.31 2.83
CA ILE A 892 -31.42 4.59 1.46
C ILE A 892 -32.41 4.18 0.35
N LYS A 893 -33.41 3.33 0.62
CA LYS A 893 -34.43 2.96 -0.38
C LYS A 893 -35.30 4.17 -0.77
N CYS A 894 -35.94 4.11 -1.93
CA CYS A 894 -36.98 5.07 -2.30
C CYS A 894 -38.14 5.02 -1.31
N GLN A 895 -38.53 6.15 -0.73
CA GLN A 895 -39.64 6.19 0.25
C GLN A 895 -41.01 6.28 -0.43
N PHE A 896 -41.10 7.05 -1.52
CA PHE A 896 -42.36 7.40 -2.17
C PHE A 896 -42.21 7.54 -3.71
N CYS A 897 -41.63 6.51 -4.34
CA CYS A 897 -41.30 6.54 -5.77
C CYS A 897 -42.54 6.67 -6.67
N GLU A 898 -43.67 6.15 -6.23
CA GLU A 898 -44.99 6.26 -6.85
C GLU A 898 -45.52 7.70 -6.90
N ASN A 899 -45.09 8.57 -5.99
CA ASN A 899 -45.40 10.01 -5.98
C ASN A 899 -44.36 10.83 -6.79
N GLU A 900 -43.61 10.18 -7.68
CA GLU A 900 -42.39 10.69 -8.33
C GLU A 900 -41.28 11.19 -7.35
N ASN A 901 -41.42 10.94 -6.05
CA ASN A 901 -40.48 11.42 -5.03
C ASN A 901 -39.33 10.42 -4.85
N ARG A 902 -38.27 10.62 -5.63
CA ARG A 902 -37.03 9.82 -5.63
C ARG A 902 -36.26 9.75 -4.29
N ARG A 903 -36.59 10.55 -3.26
CA ARG A 903 -35.80 10.65 -2.01
C ARG A 903 -35.74 9.35 -1.21
N GLY A 904 -34.64 9.19 -0.48
CA GLY A 904 -34.56 8.28 0.67
C GLY A 904 -35.14 8.93 1.93
N ALA A 905 -35.12 8.22 3.05
CA ALA A 905 -35.37 8.85 4.34
C ALA A 905 -34.15 9.72 4.67
N GLY A 906 -34.28 11.03 4.49
CA GLY A 906 -33.23 12.02 4.71
C GLY A 906 -32.18 12.08 3.59
N PHE A 907 -31.80 10.96 2.99
CA PHE A 907 -30.88 10.92 1.86
C PHE A 907 -31.49 11.46 0.55
N ASP A 908 -30.64 12.10 -0.24
CA ASP A 908 -30.86 12.40 -1.65
C ASP A 908 -30.43 11.20 -2.52
N ARG A 909 -31.08 10.98 -3.66
CA ARG A 909 -30.82 9.87 -4.60
C ARG A 909 -30.85 10.35 -6.06
N PRO A 910 -30.25 9.65 -7.04
CA PRO A 910 -30.23 10.09 -8.44
C PRO A 910 -31.62 10.29 -9.05
N GLU A 911 -31.69 11.22 -9.99
CA GLU A 911 -32.84 11.38 -10.89
C GLU A 911 -32.51 10.69 -12.22
N MET A 912 -33.22 9.59 -12.52
CA MET A 912 -32.95 8.77 -13.71
C MET A 912 -33.77 9.16 -14.94
N ASN A 913 -34.83 9.96 -14.79
CA ASN A 913 -35.55 10.51 -15.94
C ASN A 913 -34.64 11.53 -16.65
N TYR A 914 -34.23 11.26 -17.89
CA TYR A 914 -33.32 12.14 -18.65
C TYR A 914 -33.88 13.55 -18.90
N ASN A 915 -35.20 13.72 -18.86
CA ASN A 915 -35.86 15.02 -19.04
C ASN A 915 -35.94 15.85 -17.73
N LYS A 916 -35.59 15.26 -16.58
CA LYS A 916 -35.56 15.94 -15.28
C LYS A 916 -34.13 16.26 -14.84
N THR A 917 -33.90 17.45 -14.29
CA THR A 917 -32.63 17.81 -13.66
C THR A 917 -32.43 17.05 -12.36
N GLY A 918 -31.19 16.63 -12.08
CA GLY A 918 -30.85 15.75 -10.95
C GLY A 918 -29.73 16.30 -10.07
N PRO A 919 -29.52 15.70 -8.88
CA PRO A 919 -28.44 16.07 -7.98
C PRO A 919 -27.09 15.40 -8.35
N THR A 920 -27.09 14.50 -9.32
CA THR A 920 -25.95 13.71 -9.82
C THR A 920 -25.93 13.71 -11.35
N CYS A 921 -24.84 13.23 -11.96
CA CYS A 921 -24.87 12.81 -13.36
C CYS A 921 -25.88 11.66 -13.57
N LYS A 922 -26.28 11.42 -14.83
CA LYS A 922 -27.01 10.21 -15.27
C LYS A 922 -26.09 8.98 -15.41
N CYS A 923 -25.01 8.93 -14.63
CA CYS A 923 -23.87 8.02 -14.80
C CYS A 923 -23.43 7.30 -13.50
N VAL A 924 -24.11 7.58 -12.39
CA VAL A 924 -24.00 6.84 -11.11
C VAL A 924 -25.06 5.72 -11.07
N SER A 925 -24.92 4.75 -10.16
CA SER A 925 -25.96 3.72 -9.98
C SER A 925 -27.27 4.29 -9.43
N TYR A 926 -28.40 3.59 -9.61
CA TYR A 926 -29.64 3.95 -8.92
C TYR A 926 -29.58 3.69 -7.41
N MET A 927 -28.68 2.81 -6.96
CA MET A 927 -28.42 2.56 -5.54
C MET A 927 -27.64 3.68 -4.84
N SER A 928 -27.12 4.66 -5.58
CA SER A 928 -26.38 5.78 -5.01
C SER A 928 -27.25 6.65 -4.09
N PHE A 929 -26.64 7.14 -3.00
CA PHE A 929 -27.29 8.01 -2.03
C PHE A 929 -26.31 9.03 -1.43
N GLY A 930 -26.82 10.16 -0.94
CA GLY A 930 -25.95 11.22 -0.41
C GLY A 930 -26.70 12.48 0.01
N HIS A 931 -25.98 13.61 0.07
CA HIS A 931 -26.58 14.93 0.14
C HIS A 931 -25.66 16.02 -0.42
N THR A 932 -26.26 17.15 -0.80
CA THR A 932 -25.55 18.38 -1.17
C THR A 932 -25.70 19.43 -0.08
N GLY A 933 -24.63 20.20 0.18
CA GLY A 933 -24.66 21.38 1.05
C GLY A 933 -24.82 22.68 0.26
N PHE A 934 -25.35 23.71 0.91
CA PHE A 934 -25.53 25.05 0.33
C PHE A 934 -24.18 25.74 0.08
N THR A 935 -23.24 25.59 1.02
CA THR A 935 -21.86 26.12 0.97
C THR A 935 -21.02 25.64 -0.23
N GLY A 936 -21.50 24.66 -1.00
CA GLY A 936 -20.81 24.06 -2.14
C GLY A 936 -20.32 22.63 -1.88
N THR A 937 -20.50 22.12 -0.66
CA THR A 937 -20.10 20.77 -0.24
C THR A 937 -21.01 19.68 -0.81
N MET A 938 -20.52 18.44 -0.92
CA MET A 938 -21.25 17.28 -1.44
C MET A 938 -20.65 15.98 -0.89
N ALA A 939 -21.50 15.02 -0.52
CA ALA A 939 -21.09 13.70 -0.05
C ALA A 939 -22.04 12.62 -0.58
N TRP A 940 -21.48 11.60 -1.24
CA TRP A 940 -22.24 10.48 -1.83
C TRP A 940 -21.52 9.14 -1.60
N ALA A 941 -22.33 8.08 -1.54
CA ALA A 941 -21.91 6.70 -1.63
C ALA A 941 -22.68 5.99 -2.76
N ASP A 942 -22.01 5.07 -3.45
CA ASP A 942 -22.56 4.18 -4.47
C ASP A 942 -22.24 2.72 -4.08
N PRO A 943 -23.19 1.99 -3.46
CA PRO A 943 -23.00 0.59 -3.07
C PRO A 943 -22.83 -0.39 -4.24
N GLU A 944 -23.22 -0.01 -5.46
CA GLU A 944 -23.13 -0.87 -6.65
C GLU A 944 -21.72 -0.81 -7.26
N ASN A 945 -21.09 0.37 -7.22
CA ASN A 945 -19.72 0.61 -7.69
C ASN A 945 -18.67 0.63 -6.55
N GLU A 946 -19.09 0.34 -5.31
CA GLU A 946 -18.32 0.47 -4.06
C GLU A 946 -17.60 1.83 -3.89
N LEU A 947 -18.22 2.92 -4.34
CA LEU A 947 -17.61 4.24 -4.40
C LEU A 947 -18.05 5.15 -3.25
N VAL A 948 -17.12 5.84 -2.59
CA VAL A 948 -17.41 7.01 -1.75
C VAL A 948 -16.77 8.25 -2.40
N TYR A 949 -17.57 9.30 -2.59
CA TYR A 949 -17.15 10.56 -3.18
C TYR A 949 -17.52 11.73 -2.25
N ILE A 950 -16.51 12.53 -1.86
CA ILE A 950 -16.70 13.76 -1.11
C ILE A 950 -16.05 14.94 -1.86
N PHE A 951 -16.78 16.03 -2.00
CA PHE A 951 -16.29 17.32 -2.50
C PHE A 951 -16.65 18.41 -1.50
N LEU A 952 -15.67 19.07 -0.90
CA LEU A 952 -15.92 20.22 0.00
C LEU A 952 -15.38 21.49 -0.63
N SER A 953 -16.17 22.57 -0.64
CA SER A 953 -15.76 23.88 -1.13
C SER A 953 -16.48 24.99 -0.36
N ASN A 954 -15.95 26.22 -0.44
CA ASN A 954 -16.60 27.44 0.06
C ASN A 954 -17.10 28.30 -1.11
N ARG A 955 -17.98 27.72 -1.93
CA ARG A 955 -18.65 28.35 -3.08
C ARG A 955 -19.30 29.70 -2.73
N VAL A 956 -19.86 29.79 -1.52
CA VAL A 956 -20.53 30.98 -0.98
C VAL A 956 -19.57 32.13 -0.62
N TYR A 957 -18.28 32.00 -0.91
CA TYR A 957 -17.31 33.09 -0.78
C TYR A 957 -17.21 33.92 -2.08
N PRO A 958 -17.26 35.26 -2.02
CA PRO A 958 -17.55 36.09 -0.85
C PRO A 958 -19.06 36.25 -0.57
N ASP A 959 -19.93 35.76 -1.46
CA ASP A 959 -21.38 35.97 -1.44
C ASP A 959 -22.13 34.65 -1.74
N ALA A 960 -23.16 34.34 -0.93
CA ALA A 960 -24.04 33.19 -1.09
C ALA A 960 -24.78 33.13 -2.43
N GLU A 961 -25.03 34.27 -3.08
CA GLU A 961 -25.69 34.33 -4.38
C GLU A 961 -24.80 33.80 -5.54
N ASN A 962 -23.53 33.46 -5.28
CA ASN A 962 -22.66 32.79 -6.24
C ASN A 962 -23.24 31.44 -6.70
N LYS A 963 -23.82 31.40 -7.90
CA LYS A 963 -24.44 30.20 -8.51
C LYS A 963 -23.54 29.46 -9.51
N LYS A 964 -22.30 29.93 -9.72
CA LYS A 964 -21.38 29.41 -10.75
C LYS A 964 -21.11 27.91 -10.67
N LEU A 965 -20.92 27.32 -9.49
CA LEU A 965 -20.68 25.86 -9.34
C LEU A 965 -21.77 25.02 -10.01
N VAL A 966 -23.04 25.41 -9.82
CA VAL A 966 -24.19 24.72 -10.42
C VAL A 966 -24.31 25.07 -11.90
N ASN A 967 -24.19 26.35 -12.26
CA ASN A 967 -24.32 26.80 -13.65
C ASN A 967 -23.25 26.21 -14.59
N LEU A 968 -22.06 25.88 -14.07
CA LEU A 968 -20.97 25.25 -14.81
C LEU A 968 -21.07 23.71 -14.89
N GLY A 969 -21.92 23.07 -14.07
CA GLY A 969 -22.08 21.62 -14.06
C GLY A 969 -20.84 20.82 -13.61
N ILE A 970 -19.94 21.43 -12.83
CA ILE A 970 -18.65 20.86 -12.41
C ILE A 970 -18.63 20.35 -10.96
N ARG A 971 -19.78 19.90 -10.45
CA ARG A 971 -19.96 19.39 -9.08
C ARG A 971 -19.93 17.88 -9.04
#